data_AF-A0A9X8T5C2-F1
#
_entry.id   AF-A0A9X8T5C2-F1
#
_cell.length_a   1.000
_cell.length_b   1.000
_cell.length_c   1.000
_cell.angle_alpha   90.00
_cell.angle_beta   90.00
_cell.angle_gamma   90.00
#
_symmetry.space_group_name_H-M   'P 1'
#
loop_
_entity.id
_entity.type
_entity.pdbx_description
1 polymer ?
#
loop_
_entity_poly.entity_id
_entity_poly.type
_entity_poly.pdbx_seq_one_letter_code
_entity_poly.pdbx_strand_id
1 'polypeptide(L)'
;MQDYYTPKGKQLTIHERRQIQRWKLEGRSNREIARLLGKAPQTIHNEIKRGLVRQQVRKGKFEAVYSAQHAQLVYQENRKRSVRPIRQRKQDREAIEHYMRQNYSPEMIVKAKGVQVPVSTIYYWIHHGKLSLGKEAMLYPRKAKQARKHASPYFKPAGKSIEQRPDSINQRLEAGHYEIDTVILTRAKNQCLLTLTDRKTRHQLIRLIPDKSAQAVNKALTGILKDYTVNSITADNGTEFSRLSDVFPASDIYYAHPYASWERGTNENHNRLIRRWLPKGTKTTTPKEVAAIEHWINHYPKRLFNYKSPVEMLKLANFNLKFGKIDPKLDFLSFFWKNSRQKEGFPMTKLDQIRLHLEQKGAELAIFSDPVTINYLTGFFCDPHERQLFLFVYHDLAPVLFVPALEVARASQEVDFPVFGYVDSENPWEKIKAVLPNTAAKTIYAEFDHLNVSKFHGLQTVFSGQFANLTPFVQGMRLIKSADEIEKMMIAGQFADKAVQVGFDNISLDVTETDIIAQIEFEMKKQGINKMSFDTMVLTGNNAANPHGIPGTNKIENNALLLFDLGVETLGYTSDMTRTVAVGKPNQFQIDMYNLCLEAHQAAIDFIKPGVTAAQVDAAARQVIEKAGYGEYFNHRLGHGIGMDVHEFPSIMAGNELVIEEGMCFSVEPGIYIPGKVGVRIEDCGYVTKDGFEVFTHTPKELLYFEG
;
A
#
# COMPACT_ATOMS: atom_id res chain seq x y z
N MET A 1 -7.80 50.97 36.05
CA MET A 1 -8.93 50.00 35.94
C MET A 1 -8.48 48.72 35.21
N GLN A 2 -7.29 48.18 35.54
CA GLN A 2 -6.69 47.05 34.80
C GLN A 2 -5.78 46.12 35.65
N ASP A 3 -5.67 46.31 36.97
CA ASP A 3 -4.66 45.59 37.78
C ASP A 3 -5.13 44.25 38.38
N TYR A 4 -6.34 43.78 38.05
CA TYR A 4 -6.90 42.54 38.62
C TYR A 4 -7.38 41.52 37.57
N TYR A 5 -6.84 41.58 36.36
CA TYR A 5 -7.22 40.64 35.28
C TYR A 5 -6.19 39.51 35.11
N THR A 6 -6.39 38.40 35.81
CA THR A 6 -5.62 37.17 35.54
C THR A 6 -6.16 36.44 34.31
N PRO A 7 -5.37 36.19 33.24
CA PRO A 7 -5.85 35.51 32.02
C PRO A 7 -5.86 33.97 32.13
N LYS A 8 -5.41 33.38 33.24
CA LYS A 8 -5.26 31.92 33.38
C LYS A 8 -6.05 31.39 34.58
N GLY A 9 -7.29 31.05 34.30
CA GLY A 9 -8.24 30.41 35.22
C GLY A 9 -9.68 30.65 34.78
N LYS A 10 -10.11 30.03 33.67
CA LYS A 10 -11.45 30.24 33.06
C LYS A 10 -12.62 29.72 33.92
N GLN A 11 -12.35 29.03 35.03
CA GLN A 11 -13.35 28.32 35.83
C GLN A 11 -13.23 28.73 37.29
N LEU A 12 -14.37 28.99 37.94
CA LEU A 12 -14.42 29.22 39.38
C LEU A 12 -14.09 27.91 40.11
N THR A 13 -13.26 27.99 41.13
CA THR A 13 -12.95 26.93 42.08
C THR A 13 -14.08 26.79 43.10
N ILE A 14 -14.15 25.66 43.80
CA ILE A 14 -15.10 25.48 44.91
C ILE A 14 -14.89 26.54 46.01
N HIS A 15 -13.65 26.97 46.22
CA HIS A 15 -13.32 28.00 47.20
C HIS A 15 -13.91 29.37 46.78
N GLU A 16 -13.70 29.79 45.53
CA GLU A 16 -14.30 31.02 44.99
C GLU A 16 -15.84 30.94 45.03
N ARG A 17 -16.45 29.77 44.73
CA ARG A 17 -17.92 29.58 44.86
C ARG A 17 -18.41 29.76 46.30
N ARG A 18 -17.69 29.23 47.30
CA ARG A 18 -18.03 29.42 48.71
C ARG A 18 -17.92 30.89 49.13
N GLN A 19 -16.93 31.62 48.61
CA GLN A 19 -16.82 33.06 48.83
C GLN A 19 -18.00 33.83 48.22
N ILE A 20 -18.44 33.49 46.99
CA ILE A 20 -19.64 34.06 46.37
C ILE A 20 -20.86 33.84 47.26
N GLN A 21 -21.05 32.62 47.79
CA GLN A 21 -22.17 32.31 48.68
C GLN A 21 -22.16 33.16 49.95
N ARG A 22 -21.00 33.28 50.60
CA ARG A 22 -20.84 34.14 51.78
C ARG A 22 -21.18 35.60 51.46
N TRP A 23 -20.61 36.17 50.39
CA TRP A 23 -20.85 37.57 50.04
C TRP A 23 -22.27 37.87 49.56
N LYS A 24 -22.98 36.87 49.01
CA LYS A 24 -24.42 37.01 48.73
C LYS A 24 -25.27 37.05 50.00
N LEU A 25 -24.90 36.31 51.04
CA LEU A 25 -25.54 36.41 52.36
C LEU A 25 -25.26 37.76 53.03
N GLU A 26 -24.08 38.33 52.80
CA GLU A 26 -23.73 39.70 53.22
C GLU A 26 -24.41 40.81 52.36
N GLY A 27 -25.30 40.45 51.43
CA GLY A 27 -26.07 41.41 50.63
C GLY A 27 -25.31 42.06 49.47
N ARG A 28 -24.08 41.63 49.15
CA ARG A 28 -23.27 42.25 48.08
C ARG A 28 -23.85 42.04 46.69
N SER A 29 -23.64 43.04 45.82
CA SER A 29 -24.06 42.99 44.42
C SER A 29 -23.16 42.05 43.59
N ASN A 30 -23.69 41.51 42.49
CA ASN A 30 -22.91 40.61 41.63
C ASN A 30 -21.71 41.31 40.97
N ARG A 31 -21.80 42.64 40.75
CA ARG A 31 -20.70 43.45 40.21
C ARG A 31 -19.57 43.64 41.24
N GLU A 32 -19.89 43.85 42.51
CA GLU A 32 -18.88 43.92 43.57
C GLU A 32 -18.17 42.59 43.78
N ILE A 33 -18.93 41.48 43.82
CA ILE A 33 -18.36 40.14 43.92
C ILE A 33 -17.40 39.85 42.76
N ALA A 34 -17.77 40.27 41.55
CA ALA A 34 -16.92 40.11 40.37
C ALA A 34 -15.60 40.90 40.50
N ARG A 35 -15.67 42.13 41.02
CA ARG A 35 -14.50 42.97 41.29
C ARG A 35 -13.57 42.36 42.35
N LEU A 36 -14.14 41.81 43.43
CA LEU A 36 -13.38 41.17 44.51
C LEU A 36 -12.65 39.89 44.06
N LEU A 37 -13.21 39.15 43.11
CA LEU A 37 -12.61 37.92 42.56
C LEU A 37 -11.72 38.16 41.33
N GLY A 38 -11.63 39.40 40.84
CA GLY A 38 -10.95 39.71 39.57
C GLY A 38 -11.58 38.98 38.38
N LYS A 39 -12.92 38.84 38.36
CA LYS A 39 -13.69 38.15 37.29
C LYS A 39 -14.66 39.11 36.59
N ALA A 40 -15.11 38.74 35.39
CA ALA A 40 -16.15 39.49 34.70
C ALA A 40 -17.50 39.38 35.42
N PRO A 41 -18.31 40.46 35.51
CA PRO A 41 -19.65 40.43 36.12
C PRO A 41 -20.56 39.34 35.56
N GLN A 42 -20.46 39.07 34.26
CA GLN A 42 -21.23 38.02 33.59
C GLN A 42 -20.90 36.62 34.11
N THR A 43 -19.64 36.36 34.48
CA THR A 43 -19.21 35.08 35.05
C THR A 43 -19.91 34.82 36.39
N ILE A 44 -20.00 35.84 37.24
CA ILE A 44 -20.67 35.75 38.54
C ILE A 44 -22.18 35.64 38.37
N HIS A 45 -22.77 36.39 37.44
CA HIS A 45 -24.20 36.30 37.15
C HIS A 45 -24.61 34.89 36.69
N ASN A 46 -23.88 34.33 35.72
CA ASN A 46 -24.14 32.98 35.20
C ASN A 46 -23.89 31.90 36.27
N GLU A 47 -22.88 32.09 37.11
CA GLU A 47 -22.60 31.18 38.23
C GLU A 47 -23.73 31.21 39.26
N ILE A 48 -24.20 32.39 39.67
CA ILE A 48 -25.30 32.52 40.63
C ILE A 48 -26.56 31.86 40.07
N LYS A 49 -26.92 32.15 38.82
CA LYS A 49 -28.07 31.55 38.15
C LYS A 49 -27.99 30.02 38.15
N ARG A 50 -26.80 29.44 37.96
CA ARG A 50 -26.57 27.99 37.99
C ARG A 50 -26.68 27.38 39.39
N GLY A 51 -26.38 28.14 40.44
CA GLY A 51 -26.34 27.65 41.82
C GLY A 51 -27.55 27.99 42.68
N LEU A 52 -28.58 28.65 42.13
CA LEU A 52 -29.80 28.97 42.87
C LEU A 52 -30.59 27.70 43.19
N VAL A 53 -30.86 27.50 44.48
CA VAL A 53 -31.69 26.41 45.00
C VAL A 53 -32.84 26.99 45.80
N ARG A 54 -34.00 26.32 45.77
CA ARG A 54 -35.17 26.70 46.55
C ARG A 54 -35.01 26.16 47.96
N GLN A 55 -34.70 27.02 48.92
CA GLN A 55 -34.48 26.63 50.31
C GLN A 55 -35.65 27.14 51.16
N GLN A 56 -36.13 26.28 52.07
CA GLN A 56 -37.15 26.66 53.02
C GLN A 56 -36.53 27.48 54.16
N VAL A 57 -36.88 28.76 54.27
CA VAL A 57 -36.31 29.66 55.28
C VAL A 57 -37.18 29.70 56.53
N ARG A 58 -38.50 29.46 56.39
CA ARG A 58 -39.49 29.31 57.49
C ARG A 58 -40.57 28.29 57.10
N LYS A 59 -41.36 27.77 58.05
CA LYS A 59 -42.49 26.85 57.76
C LYS A 59 -43.41 27.49 56.71
N GLY A 60 -43.52 26.89 55.53
CA GLY A 60 -44.31 27.41 54.39
C GLY A 60 -43.66 28.50 53.52
N LYS A 61 -42.50 29.08 53.87
CA LYS A 61 -41.83 30.13 53.06
C LYS A 61 -40.53 29.62 52.45
N PHE A 62 -40.48 29.60 51.12
CA PHE A 62 -39.32 29.19 50.33
C PHE A 62 -38.70 30.40 49.62
N GLU A 63 -37.38 30.53 49.68
CA GLU A 63 -36.63 31.57 48.99
C GLU A 63 -35.54 30.94 48.11
N ALA A 64 -35.20 31.63 47.01
CA ALA A 64 -34.15 31.19 46.11
C ALA A 64 -32.79 31.66 46.65
N VAL A 65 -32.00 30.74 47.18
CA VAL A 65 -30.69 31.02 47.78
C VAL A 65 -29.60 30.38 46.93
N TYR A 66 -28.49 31.10 46.73
CA TYR A 66 -27.34 30.53 46.04
C TYR A 66 -26.61 29.52 46.94
N SER A 67 -26.40 28.29 46.42
CA SER A 67 -25.62 27.25 47.09
C SER A 67 -24.36 26.92 46.30
N ALA A 68 -23.19 27.16 46.91
CA ALA A 68 -21.90 26.86 46.29
C ALA A 68 -21.72 25.37 46.00
N GLN A 69 -22.24 24.50 46.90
CA GLN A 69 -22.15 23.05 46.73
C GLN A 69 -23.02 22.58 45.56
N HIS A 70 -24.26 23.08 45.45
CA HIS A 70 -25.12 22.75 44.33
C HIS A 70 -24.54 23.25 42.99
N ALA A 71 -24.05 24.49 42.97
CA ALA A 71 -23.41 25.06 41.78
C ALA A 71 -22.18 24.25 41.33
N GLN A 72 -21.40 23.73 42.28
CA GLN A 72 -20.27 22.85 42.02
C GLN A 72 -20.71 21.49 41.44
N LEU A 73 -21.76 20.88 41.98
CA LEU A 73 -22.31 19.62 41.48
C LEU A 73 -22.83 19.78 40.05
N VAL A 74 -23.63 20.82 39.79
CA VAL A 74 -24.14 21.13 38.45
C VAL A 74 -22.99 21.40 37.47
N TYR A 75 -21.94 22.09 37.91
CA TYR A 75 -20.74 22.28 37.10
C TYR A 75 -20.07 20.94 36.77
N GLN A 76 -19.90 20.03 37.74
CA GLN A 76 -19.31 18.70 37.53
C GLN A 76 -20.13 17.84 36.57
N GLU A 77 -21.45 17.81 36.74
CA GLU A 77 -22.38 17.07 35.86
C GLU A 77 -22.36 17.61 34.42
N ASN A 78 -22.41 18.94 34.26
CA ASN A 78 -22.29 19.55 32.94
C ASN A 78 -20.92 19.28 32.31
N ARG A 79 -19.84 19.19 33.11
CA ARG A 79 -18.51 18.83 32.61
C ARG A 79 -18.45 17.39 32.12
N LYS A 80 -19.07 16.44 32.82
CA LYS A 80 -19.20 15.05 32.34
C LYS A 80 -19.91 14.98 30.98
N ARG A 81 -20.95 15.80 30.78
CA ARG A 81 -21.71 15.89 29.53
C ARG A 81 -21.03 16.72 28.42
N SER A 82 -20.03 17.54 28.78
CA SER A 82 -19.29 18.40 27.83
C SER A 82 -18.19 17.67 27.05
N VAL A 83 -17.94 16.39 27.35
CA VAL A 83 -16.96 15.56 26.64
C VAL A 83 -17.72 14.76 25.59
N ARG A 84 -17.34 14.92 24.31
CA ARG A 84 -17.94 14.17 23.20
C ARG A 84 -17.80 12.66 23.49
N PRO A 85 -18.87 11.85 23.35
CA PRO A 85 -18.76 10.41 23.54
C PRO A 85 -17.69 9.85 22.60
N ILE A 86 -16.81 9.02 23.15
CA ILE A 86 -15.70 8.42 22.42
C ILE A 86 -16.29 7.35 21.50
N ARG A 87 -16.32 7.61 20.19
CA ARG A 87 -16.54 6.56 19.18
C ARG A 87 -15.22 5.85 18.96
N GLN A 88 -15.00 4.75 19.66
CA GLN A 88 -13.90 3.82 19.43
C GLN A 88 -14.42 2.67 18.58
N ARG A 89 -14.24 2.76 17.26
CA ARG A 89 -14.43 1.59 16.40
C ARG A 89 -13.29 0.62 16.69
N LYS A 90 -13.62 -0.67 16.84
CA LYS A 90 -12.65 -1.74 17.11
C LYS A 90 -11.51 -1.75 16.07
N GLN A 91 -11.86 -1.59 14.80
CA GLN A 91 -10.94 -1.54 13.67
C GLN A 91 -9.91 -0.39 13.76
N ASP A 92 -10.34 0.83 14.11
CA ASP A 92 -9.43 1.97 14.25
C ASP A 92 -8.40 1.74 15.37
N ARG A 93 -8.84 1.15 16.48
CA ARG A 93 -7.96 0.81 17.62
C ARG A 93 -6.92 -0.23 17.22
N GLU A 94 -7.36 -1.31 16.58
CA GLU A 94 -6.48 -2.40 16.16
C GLU A 94 -5.45 -1.95 15.12
N ALA A 95 -5.86 -1.11 14.16
CA ALA A 95 -4.95 -0.52 13.19
C ALA A 95 -3.89 0.38 13.86
N ILE A 96 -4.30 1.25 14.80
CA ILE A 96 -3.36 2.11 15.53
C ILE A 96 -2.37 1.26 16.34
N GLU A 97 -2.85 0.24 17.06
CA GLU A 97 -2.00 -0.63 17.87
C GLU A 97 -1.03 -1.45 17.01
N HIS A 98 -1.49 -1.96 15.86
CA HIS A 98 -0.68 -2.67 14.88
C HIS A 98 0.50 -1.80 14.39
N TYR A 99 0.22 -0.59 13.90
CA TYR A 99 1.27 0.29 13.38
C TYR A 99 2.18 0.86 14.47
N MET A 100 1.67 1.08 15.68
CA MET A 100 2.51 1.50 16.81
C MET A 100 3.50 0.41 17.23
N ARG A 101 3.11 -0.87 17.19
CA ARG A 101 4.03 -2.01 17.42
C ARG A 101 5.14 -2.09 16.37
N GLN A 102 4.88 -1.58 15.17
CA GLN A 102 5.86 -1.43 14.09
C GLN A 102 6.68 -0.13 14.18
N ASN A 103 6.65 0.58 15.31
CA ASN A 103 7.40 1.81 15.57
C ASN A 103 7.02 3.02 14.68
N TYR A 104 5.80 3.04 14.10
CA TYR A 104 5.26 4.22 13.43
C TYR A 104 4.77 5.27 14.43
N SER A 105 4.99 6.56 14.12
CA SER A 105 4.45 7.64 14.95
C SER A 105 2.95 7.85 14.68
N PRO A 106 2.17 8.37 15.65
CA PRO A 106 0.76 8.69 15.45
C PRO A 106 0.48 9.58 14.23
N GLU A 107 1.40 10.48 13.88
CA GLU A 107 1.29 11.31 12.67
C GLU A 107 1.40 10.48 11.39
N MET A 108 2.32 9.51 11.34
CA MET A 108 2.50 8.62 10.19
C MET A 108 1.33 7.66 10.00
N ILE A 109 0.78 7.15 11.10
CA ILE A 109 -0.39 6.26 11.10
C ILE A 109 -1.57 6.93 10.38
N VAL A 110 -1.77 8.23 10.63
CA VAL A 110 -2.86 8.99 10.02
C VAL A 110 -2.53 9.42 8.60
N LYS A 111 -1.33 9.97 8.37
CA LYS A 111 -1.01 10.67 7.13
C LYS A 111 -0.48 9.76 6.01
N ALA A 112 0.18 8.66 6.35
CA ALA A 112 0.71 7.73 5.37
C ALA A 112 -0.04 6.40 5.34
N LYS A 113 -0.54 5.92 6.50
CA LYS A 113 -1.27 4.64 6.59
C LYS A 113 -2.79 4.80 6.54
N GLY A 114 -3.30 6.03 6.37
CA GLY A 114 -4.71 6.27 6.07
C GLY A 114 -5.69 6.05 7.22
N VAL A 115 -5.23 5.89 8.47
CA VAL A 115 -6.13 5.71 9.61
C VAL A 115 -6.95 6.97 9.85
N GLN A 116 -8.28 6.85 9.78
CA GLN A 116 -9.25 7.95 9.85
C GLN A 116 -9.51 8.45 11.29
N VAL A 117 -8.44 8.61 12.07
CA VAL A 117 -8.48 9.13 13.44
C VAL A 117 -7.55 10.34 13.53
N PRO A 118 -8.00 11.51 14.05
CA PRO A 118 -7.11 12.65 14.22
C PRO A 118 -5.91 12.32 15.11
N VAL A 119 -4.72 12.82 14.75
CA VAL A 119 -3.46 12.60 15.50
C VAL A 119 -3.61 12.98 16.99
N SER A 120 -4.30 14.07 17.28
CA SER A 120 -4.60 14.52 18.65
C SER A 120 -5.43 13.51 19.44
N THR A 121 -6.35 12.81 18.78
CA THR A 121 -7.18 11.75 19.38
C THR A 121 -6.35 10.52 19.71
N ILE A 122 -5.39 10.14 18.86
CA ILE A 122 -4.47 9.03 19.14
C ILE A 122 -3.63 9.34 20.38
N TYR A 123 -3.04 10.53 20.47
CA TYR A 123 -2.33 10.97 21.69
C TYR A 123 -3.24 10.99 22.92
N TYR A 124 -4.47 11.47 22.78
CA TYR A 124 -5.45 11.44 23.87
C TYR A 124 -5.73 10.01 24.35
N TRP A 125 -5.91 9.05 23.43
CA TRP A 125 -6.13 7.65 23.78
C TRP A 125 -4.93 7.03 24.50
N ILE A 126 -3.70 7.32 24.07
CA ILE A 126 -2.48 6.88 24.74
C ILE A 126 -2.40 7.48 26.16
N HIS A 127 -2.59 8.79 26.30
CA HIS A 127 -2.46 9.48 27.58
C HIS A 127 -3.50 9.06 28.63
N HIS A 128 -4.67 8.63 28.17
CA HIS A 128 -5.80 8.23 29.03
C HIS A 128 -6.02 6.70 29.09
N GLY A 129 -5.05 5.89 28.67
CA GLY A 129 -5.09 4.42 28.80
C GLY A 129 -6.24 3.78 28.05
N LYS A 130 -6.55 4.29 26.85
CA LYS A 130 -7.65 3.82 26.00
C LYS A 130 -7.22 2.85 24.90
N LEU A 131 -5.92 2.67 24.74
CA LEU A 131 -5.29 1.63 23.92
C LEU A 131 -4.68 0.58 24.84
N SER A 132 -4.42 -0.63 24.31
CA SER A 132 -3.62 -1.65 25.00
C SER A 132 -2.17 -1.22 25.24
N LEU A 133 -1.72 -0.16 24.55
CA LEU A 133 -0.39 0.43 24.63
C LEU A 133 -0.40 1.70 25.51
N GLY A 134 0.50 1.77 26.50
CA GLY A 134 0.64 2.93 27.39
C GLY A 134 1.69 3.95 26.92
N LYS A 135 2.12 4.81 27.83
CA LYS A 135 3.05 5.93 27.53
C LYS A 135 4.44 5.46 27.11
N GLU A 136 4.83 4.28 27.56
CA GLU A 136 6.06 3.57 27.23
C GLU A 136 6.17 3.21 25.75
N ALA A 137 5.05 3.06 25.05
CA ALA A 137 5.03 2.86 23.60
C ALA A 137 5.25 4.17 22.81
N MET A 138 5.38 5.32 23.47
CA MET A 138 5.67 6.58 22.79
C MET A 138 7.16 6.69 22.45
N LEU A 139 7.41 7.00 21.18
CA LEU A 139 8.74 7.06 20.58
C LEU A 139 9.70 8.10 21.21
N TYR A 140 9.19 9.18 21.82
CA TYR A 140 10.02 10.24 22.39
C TYR A 140 9.42 10.88 23.66
N PRO A 141 10.02 10.68 24.84
CA PRO A 141 9.74 11.51 26.01
C PRO A 141 10.36 12.90 25.79
N ARG A 142 9.56 13.98 25.89
CA ARG A 142 10.07 15.36 25.81
C ARG A 142 11.07 15.61 26.95
N LYS A 143 12.37 15.75 26.63
CA LYS A 143 13.38 16.26 27.57
C LYS A 143 13.52 17.79 27.41
N ALA A 144 13.81 18.48 28.52
CA ALA A 144 14.03 19.92 28.55
C ALA A 144 15.23 20.32 27.66
N LYS A 145 15.09 21.45 26.96
CA LYS A 145 16.13 22.02 26.08
C LYS A 145 17.34 22.44 26.95
N GLN A 146 18.51 21.85 26.72
CA GLN A 146 19.77 22.36 27.30
C GLN A 146 20.24 23.62 26.56
N ALA A 147 20.99 24.47 27.26
CA ALA A 147 21.56 25.71 26.73
C ALA A 147 22.51 25.44 25.55
N ARG A 148 22.45 26.29 24.52
CA ARG A 148 23.33 26.23 23.35
C ARG A 148 24.77 26.56 23.77
N LYS A 149 25.71 25.66 23.51
CA LYS A 149 27.15 25.96 23.61
C LYS A 149 27.61 26.65 22.32
N HIS A 150 28.46 27.65 22.44
CA HIS A 150 29.05 28.36 21.29
C HIS A 150 30.24 27.58 20.71
N ALA A 151 30.38 27.60 19.38
CA ALA A 151 31.51 27.00 18.69
C ALA A 151 32.81 27.76 19.00
N SER A 152 33.94 27.05 19.09
CA SER A 152 35.25 27.67 19.35
C SER A 152 35.80 28.36 18.09
N PRO A 153 36.25 29.62 18.15
CA PRO A 153 36.78 30.35 16.99
C PRO A 153 38.22 29.94 16.59
N TYR A 154 38.93 29.16 17.40
CA TYR A 154 40.28 28.68 17.10
C TYR A 154 40.27 27.18 16.85
N PHE A 155 40.03 26.78 15.59
CA PHE A 155 40.00 25.37 15.21
C PHE A 155 40.76 25.11 13.90
N LYS A 156 41.64 24.10 13.89
CA LYS A 156 42.31 23.58 12.70
C LYS A 156 41.72 22.20 12.36
N PRO A 157 40.85 22.08 11.34
CA PRO A 157 40.31 20.79 10.90
C PRO A 157 41.41 19.86 10.37
N ALA A 158 41.18 18.55 10.47
CA ALA A 158 42.06 17.53 9.88
C ALA A 158 42.04 17.53 8.33
N GLY A 159 41.09 18.24 7.72
CA GLY A 159 40.95 18.42 6.27
C GLY A 159 40.22 19.73 5.95
N LYS A 160 39.43 19.78 4.88
CA LYS A 160 38.67 21.00 4.55
C LYS A 160 37.62 21.31 5.63
N SER A 161 37.55 22.57 6.03
CA SER A 161 36.47 23.06 6.91
C SER A 161 35.12 22.93 6.21
N ILE A 162 34.04 22.71 6.97
CA ILE A 162 32.67 22.72 6.45
C ILE A 162 32.31 24.04 5.76
N GLU A 163 32.97 25.15 6.10
CA GLU A 163 32.77 26.46 5.45
C GLU A 163 33.26 26.47 4.00
N GLN A 164 34.21 25.60 3.65
CA GLN A 164 34.73 25.45 2.29
C GLN A 164 33.87 24.52 1.43
N ARG A 165 32.74 24.03 1.97
CA ARG A 165 31.82 23.16 1.25
C ARG A 165 31.01 23.98 0.25
N PRO A 166 30.98 23.59 -1.05
CA PRO A 166 30.18 24.27 -2.06
C PRO A 166 28.73 24.48 -1.64
N ASP A 167 28.17 25.63 -2.02
CA ASP A 167 26.79 25.98 -1.67
C ASP A 167 25.75 25.04 -2.26
N SER A 168 26.04 24.40 -3.40
CA SER A 168 25.20 23.34 -3.97
C SER A 168 24.95 22.18 -2.98
N ILE A 169 25.97 21.81 -2.19
CA ILE A 169 25.90 20.77 -1.16
C ILE A 169 25.20 21.28 0.10
N ASN A 170 25.38 22.57 0.44
CA ASN A 170 24.66 23.22 1.53
C ASN A 170 23.15 23.27 1.26
N GLN A 171 22.78 23.61 0.02
CA GLN A 171 21.42 23.68 -0.48
C GLN A 171 20.81 22.31 -0.81
N ARG A 172 21.61 21.23 -0.78
CA ARG A 172 21.18 19.84 -0.98
C ARG A 172 20.57 19.62 -2.39
N LEU A 173 21.15 20.26 -3.39
CA LEU A 173 20.63 20.26 -4.77
C LEU A 173 20.74 18.89 -5.45
N GLU A 174 21.73 18.08 -5.08
CA GLU A 174 21.96 16.74 -5.63
C GLU A 174 22.15 15.68 -4.55
N ALA A 175 21.92 14.41 -4.93
CA ALA A 175 22.17 13.26 -4.07
C ALA A 175 23.63 12.83 -4.20
N GLY A 176 24.11 11.99 -3.29
CA GLY A 176 25.50 11.52 -3.28
C GLY A 176 26.38 12.26 -2.27
N HIS A 177 25.85 13.22 -1.52
CA HIS A 177 26.58 13.90 -0.45
C HIS A 177 26.14 13.36 0.90
N TYR A 178 27.03 12.63 1.56
CA TYR A 178 26.70 11.88 2.77
C TYR A 178 27.25 12.55 4.02
N GLU A 179 26.48 12.52 5.10
CA GLU A 179 27.02 12.75 6.44
C GLU A 179 27.37 11.40 7.04
N ILE A 180 28.61 11.21 7.52
CA ILE A 180 29.07 9.97 8.15
C ILE A 180 29.07 10.09 9.68
N ASP A 181 28.68 9.05 10.40
CA ASP A 181 28.68 9.02 11.87
C ASP A 181 28.92 7.61 12.44
N THR A 182 29.31 7.54 13.71
CA THR A 182 29.31 6.27 14.46
C THR A 182 28.26 6.29 15.57
N VAL A 183 27.39 5.27 15.59
CA VAL A 183 26.38 5.10 16.63
C VAL A 183 26.83 4.03 17.62
N ILE A 184 27.26 4.50 18.80
CA ILE A 184 27.69 3.64 19.90
C ILE A 184 26.47 3.03 20.60
N LEU A 185 26.43 1.70 20.69
CA LEU A 185 25.35 0.94 21.33
C LEU A 185 25.57 0.77 22.85
N THR A 186 26.78 0.43 23.29
CA THR A 186 27.18 0.31 24.71
C THR A 186 28.43 1.10 25.05
N ARG A 187 28.68 1.35 26.34
CA ARG A 187 29.90 2.05 26.82
C ARG A 187 31.16 1.17 26.86
N ALA A 188 31.02 -0.15 26.66
CA ALA A 188 32.15 -1.07 26.56
C ALA A 188 32.83 -0.94 25.18
N LYS A 189 34.10 -1.36 25.05
CA LYS A 189 34.83 -1.42 23.77
C LYS A 189 34.26 -2.54 22.89
N ASN A 190 33.06 -2.33 22.37
CA ASN A 190 32.28 -3.29 21.60
C ASN A 190 31.81 -2.70 20.28
N GLN A 191 31.22 -3.56 19.46
CA GLN A 191 30.63 -3.25 18.15
C GLN A 191 29.83 -1.95 18.13
N CYS A 192 30.02 -1.16 17.07
CA CYS A 192 29.24 0.04 16.81
C CYS A 192 28.71 0.05 15.38
N LEU A 193 27.76 0.94 15.09
CA LEU A 193 27.21 1.11 13.76
C LEU A 193 27.91 2.27 13.06
N LEU A 194 28.43 2.03 11.86
CA LEU A 194 28.80 3.08 10.93
C LEU A 194 27.55 3.48 10.15
N THR A 195 27.23 4.78 10.12
CA THR A 195 26.07 5.29 9.40
C THR A 195 26.49 6.34 8.39
N LEU A 196 26.00 6.23 7.15
CA LEU A 196 26.08 7.29 6.15
C LEU A 196 24.67 7.72 5.77
N THR A 197 24.35 9.00 5.91
CA THR A 197 23.02 9.53 5.54
C THR A 197 23.13 10.55 4.42
N ASP A 198 22.44 10.30 3.31
CA ASP A 198 22.41 11.21 2.18
C ASP A 198 21.69 12.52 2.51
N ARG A 199 22.33 13.64 2.13
CA ARG A 199 21.87 14.98 2.43
C ARG A 199 20.72 15.47 1.55
N LYS A 200 20.31 14.79 0.49
CA LYS A 200 19.10 15.17 -0.29
C LYS A 200 17.94 14.24 0.00
N THR A 201 18.14 12.96 -0.26
CA THR A 201 17.15 11.88 -0.24
C THR A 201 16.91 11.31 1.16
N ARG A 202 17.82 11.57 2.11
CA ARG A 202 17.80 10.98 3.45
C ARG A 202 17.93 9.45 3.45
N HIS A 203 18.40 8.86 2.35
CA HIS A 203 18.75 7.45 2.29
C HIS A 203 19.90 7.16 3.25
N GLN A 204 19.78 6.10 4.04
CA GLN A 204 20.72 5.74 5.08
C GLN A 204 21.38 4.39 4.78
N LEU A 205 22.70 4.34 4.91
CA LEU A 205 23.49 3.12 4.87
C LEU A 205 24.01 2.86 6.28
N ILE A 206 23.87 1.63 6.75
CA ILE A 206 24.26 1.20 8.10
C ILE A 206 25.11 -0.07 8.00
N ARG A 207 26.30 -0.04 8.60
CA ARG A 207 27.15 -1.23 8.70
C ARG A 207 27.54 -1.48 10.15
N LEU A 208 27.47 -2.73 10.57
CA LEU A 208 27.97 -3.16 11.87
C LEU A 208 29.50 -3.30 11.77
N ILE A 209 30.23 -2.56 12.60
CA ILE A 209 31.70 -2.58 12.65
C ILE A 209 32.18 -3.05 14.03
N PRO A 210 33.34 -3.73 14.11
CA PRO A 210 33.82 -4.34 15.35
C PRO A 210 34.13 -3.32 16.46
N ASP A 211 34.59 -2.13 16.08
CA ASP A 211 34.91 -1.03 16.98
C ASP A 211 34.89 0.32 16.23
N LYS A 212 35.11 1.42 16.95
CA LYS A 212 35.17 2.78 16.39
C LYS A 212 36.58 3.20 15.96
N SER A 213 37.49 2.29 15.67
CA SER A 213 38.82 2.65 15.16
C SER A 213 38.74 3.18 13.73
N ALA A 214 39.66 4.06 13.34
CA ALA A 214 39.75 4.56 11.97
C ALA A 214 39.97 3.42 10.95
N GLN A 215 40.67 2.34 11.34
CA GLN A 215 40.87 1.17 10.50
C GLN A 215 39.55 0.43 10.22
N ALA A 216 38.73 0.20 11.26
CA ALA A 216 37.44 -0.47 11.10
C ALA A 216 36.46 0.37 10.28
N VAL A 217 36.43 1.69 10.51
CA VAL A 217 35.63 2.64 9.72
C VAL A 217 36.05 2.62 8.26
N ASN A 218 37.34 2.76 7.96
CA ASN A 218 37.85 2.77 6.60
C ASN A 218 37.57 1.46 5.88
N LYS A 219 37.76 0.30 6.53
CA LYS A 219 37.44 -1.01 5.93
C LYS A 219 35.97 -1.10 5.52
N ALA A 220 35.06 -0.66 6.39
CA ALA A 220 33.63 -0.66 6.10
C ALA A 220 33.27 0.37 5.01
N LEU A 221 33.87 1.56 5.06
CA LEU A 221 33.67 2.61 4.08
C LEU A 221 34.15 2.18 2.68
N THR A 222 35.33 1.53 2.57
CA THR A 222 35.80 0.96 1.30
C THR A 222 34.81 -0.05 0.73
N GLY A 223 34.17 -0.86 1.59
CA GLY A 223 33.09 -1.76 1.15
C GLY A 223 31.91 -0.99 0.58
N ILE A 224 31.45 0.07 1.27
CA ILE A 224 30.35 0.91 0.81
C ILE A 224 30.67 1.62 -0.51
N LEU A 225 31.89 2.14 -0.67
CA LEU A 225 32.30 2.89 -1.86
C LEU A 225 32.38 2.01 -3.12
N LYS A 226 32.47 0.68 -2.98
CA LYS A 226 32.34 -0.25 -4.12
C LYS A 226 30.90 -0.31 -4.65
N ASP A 227 29.94 -0.18 -3.75
CA ASP A 227 28.53 -0.47 -4.00
C ASP A 227 27.66 0.78 -4.22
N TYR A 228 28.18 1.96 -3.84
CA TYR A 228 27.45 3.22 -3.81
C TYR A 228 28.33 4.39 -4.26
N THR A 229 27.79 5.21 -5.17
CA THR A 229 28.41 6.49 -5.56
C THR A 229 28.28 7.50 -4.42
N VAL A 230 29.43 7.96 -3.92
CA VAL A 230 29.54 8.99 -2.88
C VAL A 230 30.37 10.13 -3.45
N ASN A 231 29.75 11.30 -3.62
CA ASN A 231 30.36 12.50 -4.17
C ASN A 231 31.12 13.30 -3.11
N SER A 232 30.59 13.35 -1.88
CA SER A 232 31.32 13.96 -0.76
C SER A 232 30.90 13.39 0.59
N ILE A 233 31.80 13.50 1.58
CA ILE A 233 31.56 13.05 2.95
C ILE A 233 31.72 14.23 3.90
N THR A 234 30.70 14.45 4.73
CA THR A 234 30.79 15.37 5.87
C THR A 234 30.93 14.57 7.16
N ALA A 235 32.05 14.75 7.86
CA ALA A 235 32.36 14.09 9.12
C ALA A 235 32.51 15.10 10.27
N ASP A 236 32.63 14.62 11.49
CA ASP A 236 33.08 15.39 12.66
C ASP A 236 34.55 15.06 12.91
N ASN A 237 35.17 15.79 13.83
CA ASN A 237 36.59 15.63 14.12
C ASN A 237 36.86 14.47 15.09
N GLY A 238 36.02 13.43 15.06
CA GLY A 238 36.25 12.20 15.79
C GLY A 238 37.54 11.52 15.32
N THR A 239 38.29 10.95 16.25
CA THR A 239 39.51 10.18 15.94
C THR A 239 39.25 9.05 14.95
N GLU A 240 38.04 8.50 14.94
CA GLU A 240 37.53 7.49 14.03
C GLU A 240 37.49 7.93 12.56
N PHE A 241 37.44 9.24 12.29
CA PHE A 241 37.36 9.80 10.94
C PHE A 241 38.67 10.49 10.52
N SER A 242 39.68 10.49 11.38
CA SER A 242 40.97 11.16 11.12
C SER A 242 41.69 10.69 9.85
N ARG A 243 41.41 9.48 9.37
CA ARG A 243 42.06 8.83 8.22
C ARG A 243 41.14 8.56 7.04
N LEU A 244 40.02 9.27 6.92
CA LEU A 244 39.10 9.09 5.78
C LEU A 244 39.77 9.34 4.42
N SER A 245 40.79 10.21 4.38
CA SER A 245 41.58 10.50 3.17
C SER A 245 42.33 9.30 2.61
N ASP A 246 42.54 8.25 3.41
CA ASP A 246 43.23 7.03 2.96
C ASP A 246 42.36 6.21 1.99
N VAL A 247 41.03 6.40 2.03
CA VAL A 247 40.06 5.60 1.27
C VAL A 247 39.07 6.43 0.46
N PHE A 248 39.07 7.76 0.61
CA PHE A 248 38.19 8.69 -0.10
C PHE A 248 38.95 9.99 -0.43
N PRO A 249 38.68 10.65 -1.58
CA PRO A 249 39.42 11.85 -1.98
C PRO A 249 39.38 12.97 -0.94
N ALA A 250 40.56 13.43 -0.49
CA ALA A 250 40.67 14.49 0.52
C ALA A 250 40.04 15.83 0.07
N SER A 251 39.89 16.03 -1.25
CA SER A 251 39.19 17.17 -1.85
C SER A 251 37.71 17.25 -1.46
N ASP A 252 37.09 16.10 -1.15
CA ASP A 252 35.64 15.93 -1.02
C ASP A 252 35.23 15.51 0.39
N ILE A 253 36.15 15.65 1.36
CA ILE A 253 35.90 15.42 2.78
C ILE A 253 35.83 16.78 3.49
N TYR A 254 34.71 17.00 4.20
CA TYR A 254 34.44 18.22 4.94
C TYR A 254 34.23 17.92 6.42
N TYR A 255 34.87 18.69 7.30
CA TYR A 255 34.76 18.50 8.75
C TYR A 255 33.94 19.61 9.41
N ALA A 256 32.91 19.22 10.16
CA ALA A 256 32.08 20.12 10.96
C ALA A 256 32.86 20.72 12.14
N HIS A 257 32.42 21.87 12.65
CA HIS A 257 33.04 22.51 13.81
C HIS A 257 32.81 21.70 15.09
N PRO A 258 33.79 21.66 16.01
CA PRO A 258 33.58 21.06 17.33
C PRO A 258 32.37 21.67 18.05
N TYR A 259 31.55 20.81 18.65
CA TYR A 259 30.31 21.18 19.37
C TYR A 259 29.21 21.84 18.52
N ALA A 260 29.33 21.82 17.18
CA ALA A 260 28.35 22.38 16.25
C ALA A 260 27.46 21.31 15.61
N SER A 261 26.75 20.53 16.43
CA SER A 261 26.03 19.35 15.94
C SER A 261 24.88 19.65 14.95
N TRP A 262 24.41 20.90 14.90
CA TRP A 262 23.43 21.39 13.91
C TRP A 262 23.98 21.36 12.47
N GLU A 263 25.29 21.43 12.28
CA GLU A 263 25.95 21.38 10.97
C GLU A 263 25.82 20.00 10.31
N ARG A 264 25.53 18.98 11.12
CA ARG A 264 25.23 17.59 10.75
C ARG A 264 23.86 17.15 11.28
N GLY A 265 22.89 18.07 11.23
CA GLY A 265 21.54 17.83 11.75
C GLY A 265 20.78 16.69 11.05
N THR A 266 21.24 16.23 9.88
CA THR A 266 20.65 15.08 9.17
C THR A 266 20.93 13.79 9.94
N ASN A 267 22.19 13.54 10.26
CA ASN A 267 22.61 12.36 11.02
C ASN A 267 21.98 12.31 12.40
N GLU A 268 21.91 13.44 13.11
CA GLU A 268 21.31 13.47 14.44
C GLU A 268 19.84 13.01 14.44
N ASN A 269 19.07 13.42 13.44
CA ASN A 269 17.67 13.06 13.34
C ASN A 269 17.49 11.59 12.94
N HIS A 270 18.32 11.09 12.02
CA HIS A 270 18.28 9.70 11.57
C HIS A 270 18.75 8.71 12.62
N ASN A 271 19.78 9.07 13.38
CA ASN A 271 20.25 8.26 14.50
C ASN A 271 19.14 8.04 15.54
N ARG A 272 18.18 8.97 15.70
CA ARG A 272 17.01 8.75 16.57
C ARG A 272 16.10 7.64 16.09
N LEU A 273 16.02 7.38 14.78
CA LEU A 273 15.25 6.26 14.22
C LEU A 273 15.93 4.93 14.54
N ILE A 274 17.25 4.86 14.42
CA ILE A 274 18.04 3.68 14.85
C ILE A 274 17.79 3.39 16.33
N ARG A 275 17.74 4.43 17.18
CA ARG A 275 17.50 4.28 18.63
C ARG A 275 16.11 3.73 19.00
N ARG A 276 15.15 3.70 18.07
CA ARG A 276 13.84 3.03 18.29
C ARG A 276 13.99 1.52 18.38
N TRP A 277 14.88 0.97 17.55
CA TRP A 277 15.18 -0.45 17.47
C TRP A 277 16.33 -0.85 18.38
N LEU A 278 17.34 0.03 18.52
CA LEU A 278 18.54 -0.20 19.31
C LEU A 278 18.74 0.91 20.36
N PRO A 279 18.00 0.87 21.49
CA PRO A 279 18.18 1.81 22.58
C PRO A 279 19.61 1.83 23.13
N LYS A 280 20.00 2.93 23.79
CA LYS A 280 21.32 3.00 24.45
C LYS A 280 21.42 1.90 25.51
N GLY A 281 22.49 1.10 25.46
CA GLY A 281 22.69 -0.05 26.34
C GLY A 281 22.44 -1.42 25.70
N THR A 282 22.00 -1.48 24.44
CA THR A 282 21.82 -2.73 23.69
C THR A 282 23.15 -3.48 23.54
N LYS A 283 23.25 -4.69 24.10
CA LYS A 283 24.53 -5.41 24.28
C LYS A 283 25.05 -6.08 23.00
N THR A 284 24.16 -6.64 22.19
CA THR A 284 24.48 -7.42 20.99
C THR A 284 23.51 -7.08 19.87
N THR A 285 24.01 -7.05 18.63
CA THR A 285 23.18 -6.86 17.42
C THR A 285 23.85 -7.62 16.28
N THR A 286 23.04 -8.21 15.40
CA THR A 286 23.51 -8.97 14.25
C THR A 286 23.50 -8.12 12.97
N PRO A 287 24.35 -8.42 11.97
CA PRO A 287 24.26 -7.76 10.66
C PRO A 287 22.87 -7.86 10.00
N LYS A 288 22.17 -8.98 10.22
CA LYS A 288 20.80 -9.20 9.71
C LYS A 288 19.79 -8.23 10.32
N GLU A 289 19.85 -8.01 11.63
CA GLU A 289 19.01 -7.01 12.31
C GLU A 289 19.35 -5.60 11.85
N VAL A 290 20.63 -5.29 11.65
CA VAL A 290 21.06 -3.98 11.13
C VAL A 290 20.51 -3.75 9.72
N ALA A 291 20.54 -4.76 8.84
CA ALA A 291 19.96 -4.68 7.51
C ALA A 291 18.43 -4.46 7.56
N ALA A 292 17.72 -5.14 8.47
CA ALA A 292 16.28 -4.93 8.66
C ALA A 292 15.97 -3.50 9.15
N ILE A 293 16.78 -2.95 10.06
CA ILE A 293 16.64 -1.57 10.54
C ILE A 293 16.95 -0.57 9.41
N GLU A 294 18.01 -0.79 8.64
CA GLU A 294 18.34 0.03 7.46
C GLU A 294 17.16 0.05 6.48
N HIS A 295 16.64 -1.13 6.12
CA HIS A 295 15.48 -1.28 5.27
C HIS A 295 14.27 -0.52 5.82
N TRP A 296 13.94 -0.71 7.10
CA TRP A 296 12.82 -0.02 7.73
C TRP A 296 12.99 1.50 7.71
N ILE A 297 14.18 2.04 7.99
CA ILE A 297 14.42 3.49 7.99
C ILE A 297 14.29 4.07 6.58
N ASN A 298 14.75 3.34 5.57
CA ASN A 298 14.71 3.76 4.17
C ASN A 298 13.30 3.67 3.57
N HIS A 299 12.43 2.82 4.11
CA HIS A 299 11.01 2.74 3.75
C HIS A 299 10.10 3.53 4.70
N TYR A 300 10.64 4.11 5.78
CA TYR A 300 9.88 4.94 6.72
C TYR A 300 9.52 6.28 6.06
N PRO A 301 8.22 6.58 5.84
CA PRO A 301 7.85 7.80 5.15
C PRO A 301 8.09 9.04 6.03
N LYS A 302 8.54 10.13 5.40
CA LYS A 302 8.98 11.34 6.12
C LYS A 302 8.11 12.53 5.74
N ARG A 303 7.62 13.26 6.75
CA ARG A 303 6.86 14.51 6.56
C ARG A 303 7.58 15.52 5.67
N LEU A 304 8.91 15.60 5.75
CA LEU A 304 9.74 16.48 4.90
C LEU A 304 9.49 16.25 3.40
N PHE A 305 9.16 15.01 3.02
CA PHE A 305 8.95 14.60 1.63
C PHE A 305 7.48 14.40 1.29
N ASN A 306 6.59 15.13 1.96
CA ASN A 306 5.16 14.93 1.87
C ASN A 306 4.75 13.46 2.09
N TYR A 307 5.37 12.84 3.10
CA TYR A 307 5.14 11.44 3.48
C TYR A 307 5.61 10.41 2.44
N LYS A 308 6.52 10.77 1.53
CA LYS A 308 7.34 9.81 0.78
C LYS A 308 8.53 9.31 1.61
N SER A 309 9.00 8.11 1.30
CA SER A 309 10.15 7.43 1.91
C SER A 309 11.48 7.87 1.26
N PRO A 310 12.61 7.70 1.96
CA PRO A 310 13.94 7.87 1.36
C PRO A 310 14.18 7.08 0.08
N VAL A 311 13.66 5.86 -0.03
CA VAL A 311 13.79 5.06 -1.26
C VAL A 311 13.07 5.74 -2.42
N GLU A 312 11.83 6.20 -2.22
CA GLU A 312 11.10 6.94 -3.25
C GLU A 312 11.81 8.25 -3.62
N MET A 313 12.39 8.96 -2.65
CA MET A 313 13.17 10.16 -2.91
C MET A 313 14.48 9.88 -3.64
N LEU A 314 15.14 8.77 -3.36
CA LEU A 314 16.35 8.34 -4.06
C LEU A 314 16.04 7.99 -5.52
N LYS A 315 14.93 7.29 -5.77
CA LYS A 315 14.42 7.03 -7.12
C LYS A 315 14.17 8.34 -7.88
N LEU A 316 13.46 9.30 -7.27
CA LEU A 316 13.18 10.61 -7.86
C LEU A 316 14.46 11.45 -8.11
N ALA A 317 15.44 11.38 -7.21
CA ALA A 317 16.71 12.11 -7.37
C ALA A 317 17.55 11.54 -8.52
N ASN A 318 17.60 10.21 -8.65
CA ASN A 318 18.26 9.55 -9.77
C ASN A 318 17.54 9.82 -11.11
N PHE A 319 16.22 9.96 -11.08
CA PHE A 319 15.43 10.37 -12.23
C PHE A 319 15.77 11.79 -12.70
N ASN A 320 15.84 12.76 -11.78
CA ASN A 320 16.17 14.16 -12.13
C ASN A 320 17.61 14.38 -12.63
N LEU A 321 18.56 13.51 -12.28
CA LEU A 321 19.93 13.52 -12.82
C LEU A 321 19.99 13.04 -14.28
N LYS A 322 19.03 12.21 -14.72
CA LYS A 322 18.97 11.65 -16.09
C LYS A 322 18.47 12.64 -17.15
N PHE A 323 17.86 13.77 -16.78
CA PHE A 323 17.17 14.67 -17.74
C PHE A 323 17.75 16.11 -17.81
N GLY A 324 19.01 16.33 -17.40
CA GLY A 324 19.72 17.60 -17.59
C GLY A 324 20.62 17.61 -18.84
N LYS A 325 20.23 18.40 -19.85
CA LYS A 325 20.89 18.70 -21.15
C LYS A 325 21.24 17.51 -22.06
N ILE A 326 20.47 17.44 -23.14
CA ILE A 326 20.55 16.53 -24.28
C ILE A 326 21.85 16.75 -25.08
N ASP A 327 22.59 15.68 -25.36
CA ASP A 327 23.47 15.50 -26.53
C ASP A 327 23.47 13.99 -26.90
N PRO A 328 23.16 13.58 -28.15
CA PRO A 328 22.89 12.19 -28.48
C PRO A 328 24.12 11.50 -29.06
N LYS A 329 24.89 10.78 -28.24
CA LYS A 329 25.70 9.65 -28.72
C LYS A 329 25.66 8.49 -27.73
N LEU A 330 25.39 7.33 -28.30
CA LEU A 330 25.29 6.03 -27.66
C LEU A 330 26.53 5.66 -26.83
N ASP A 331 26.27 4.76 -25.88
CA ASP A 331 27.21 3.78 -25.31
C ASP A 331 27.79 4.02 -23.90
N PHE A 332 26.99 4.59 -22.99
CA PHE A 332 27.32 4.59 -21.54
C PHE A 332 26.32 3.81 -20.66
N LEU A 333 25.10 3.53 -21.15
CA LEU A 333 24.04 2.86 -20.39
C LEU A 333 24.20 1.33 -20.29
N SER A 334 24.94 0.71 -21.22
CA SER A 334 25.24 -0.74 -21.17
C SER A 334 26.22 -1.10 -20.05
N PHE A 335 27.15 -0.19 -19.73
CA PHE A 335 28.22 -0.41 -18.74
C PHE A 335 27.73 -0.33 -17.29
N PHE A 336 26.84 0.60 -16.97
CA PHE A 336 26.31 0.73 -15.61
C PHE A 336 25.31 -0.36 -15.24
N TRP A 337 24.59 -0.90 -16.23
CA TRP A 337 23.59 -1.94 -16.00
C TRP A 337 24.21 -3.34 -15.78
N LYS A 338 25.42 -3.60 -16.30
CA LYS A 338 26.18 -4.83 -16.01
C LYS A 338 26.70 -4.90 -14.56
N ASN A 339 26.97 -3.77 -13.91
CA ASN A 339 27.61 -3.72 -12.57
C ASN A 339 26.63 -3.80 -11.38
N SER A 340 25.31 -3.80 -11.61
CA SER A 340 24.33 -4.05 -10.55
C SER A 340 24.14 -5.55 -10.23
N ARG A 341 24.76 -6.44 -11.00
CA ARG A 341 24.53 -7.91 -11.02
C ARG A 341 25.25 -8.74 -9.94
N GLN A 342 25.84 -8.15 -8.91
CA GLN A 342 26.48 -8.92 -7.81
C GLN A 342 26.06 -8.46 -6.40
N LYS A 343 24.80 -8.04 -6.21
CA LYS A 343 24.25 -7.85 -4.86
C LYS A 343 23.42 -9.07 -4.47
N GLU A 344 24.07 -10.02 -3.81
CA GLU A 344 23.39 -11.09 -3.07
C GLU A 344 22.32 -10.47 -2.14
N GLY A 345 21.04 -10.74 -2.41
CA GLY A 345 19.94 -10.42 -1.49
C GLY A 345 18.83 -9.48 -1.96
N PHE A 346 18.83 -8.99 -3.22
CA PHE A 346 17.63 -8.36 -3.79
C PHE A 346 16.73 -9.42 -4.47
N PRO A 347 15.39 -9.38 -4.27
CA PRO A 347 14.49 -10.25 -5.01
C PRO A 347 14.59 -9.96 -6.50
N MET A 348 14.71 -11.02 -7.29
CA MET A 348 14.82 -10.99 -8.74
C MET A 348 13.58 -10.32 -9.35
N THR A 349 13.76 -9.30 -10.21
CA THR A 349 12.62 -8.65 -10.87
C THR A 349 12.04 -9.58 -11.94
N LYS A 350 10.80 -9.34 -12.37
CA LYS A 350 10.17 -10.11 -13.47
C LYS A 350 10.97 -10.00 -14.77
N LEU A 351 11.53 -8.82 -15.08
CA LEU A 351 12.43 -8.63 -16.22
C LEU A 351 13.73 -9.42 -16.07
N ASP A 352 14.27 -9.57 -14.86
CA ASP A 352 15.46 -10.40 -14.62
C ASP A 352 15.16 -11.88 -14.86
N GLN A 353 13.95 -12.36 -14.54
CA GLN A 353 13.54 -13.74 -14.84
C GLN A 353 13.50 -14.01 -16.36
N ILE A 354 12.94 -13.07 -17.15
CA ILE A 354 12.98 -13.16 -18.63
C ILE A 354 14.41 -13.23 -19.13
N ARG A 355 15.30 -12.37 -18.61
CA ARG A 355 16.70 -12.34 -19.04
C ARG A 355 17.45 -13.63 -18.71
N LEU A 356 17.26 -14.17 -17.51
CA LEU A 356 17.86 -15.44 -17.13
C LEU A 356 17.36 -16.58 -18.00
N HIS A 357 16.08 -16.57 -18.38
CA HIS A 357 15.54 -17.54 -19.33
C HIS A 357 16.24 -17.43 -20.70
N LEU A 358 16.39 -16.20 -21.21
CA LEU A 358 17.12 -15.94 -22.46
C LEU A 358 18.57 -16.43 -22.40
N GLU A 359 19.29 -16.12 -21.31
CA GLU A 359 20.67 -16.58 -21.07
C GLU A 359 20.75 -18.12 -21.05
N GLN A 360 19.84 -18.80 -20.34
CA GLN A 360 19.79 -20.26 -20.27
C GLN A 360 19.47 -20.93 -21.60
N LYS A 361 18.65 -20.28 -22.44
CA LYS A 361 18.28 -20.78 -23.77
C LYS A 361 19.24 -20.35 -24.88
N GLY A 362 20.24 -19.53 -24.56
CA GLY A 362 21.17 -18.98 -25.55
C GLY A 362 20.48 -18.10 -26.59
N ALA A 363 19.41 -17.38 -26.19
CA ALA A 363 18.67 -16.46 -27.06
C ALA A 363 18.96 -15.01 -26.67
N GLU A 364 18.97 -14.11 -27.67
CA GLU A 364 19.43 -12.76 -27.45
C GLU A 364 18.33 -11.77 -27.06
N LEU A 365 17.09 -12.03 -27.50
CA LEU A 365 15.96 -11.10 -27.45
C LEU A 365 14.62 -11.81 -27.18
N ALA A 366 13.82 -11.23 -26.29
CA ALA A 366 12.39 -11.47 -26.15
C ALA A 366 11.58 -10.23 -26.55
N ILE A 367 10.49 -10.41 -27.27
CA ILE A 367 9.58 -9.37 -27.75
C ILE A 367 8.20 -9.63 -27.18
N PHE A 368 7.65 -8.63 -26.48
CA PHE A 368 6.31 -8.66 -25.92
C PHE A 368 5.44 -7.65 -26.65
N SER A 369 4.22 -8.04 -26.98
CA SER A 369 3.26 -7.17 -27.69
C SER A 369 1.90 -7.07 -27.00
N ASP A 370 1.71 -7.87 -25.96
CA ASP A 370 0.50 -7.89 -25.14
C ASP A 370 0.53 -6.77 -24.09
N PRO A 371 -0.45 -5.84 -24.08
CA PRO A 371 -0.56 -4.81 -23.06
C PRO A 371 -0.56 -5.32 -21.63
N VAL A 372 -1.21 -6.47 -21.38
CA VAL A 372 -1.34 -7.06 -20.04
C VAL A 372 0.02 -7.57 -19.58
N THR A 373 0.76 -8.27 -20.43
CA THR A 373 2.10 -8.75 -20.10
C THR A 373 3.11 -7.61 -19.97
N ILE A 374 3.02 -6.57 -20.80
CA ILE A 374 3.86 -5.37 -20.64
C ILE A 374 3.59 -4.70 -19.28
N ASN A 375 2.32 -4.59 -18.88
CA ASN A 375 1.97 -4.10 -17.55
C ASN A 375 2.50 -5.03 -16.43
N TYR A 376 2.36 -6.34 -16.60
CA TYR A 376 2.88 -7.35 -15.65
C TYR A 376 4.39 -7.19 -15.42
N LEU A 377 5.15 -6.94 -16.49
CA LEU A 377 6.62 -6.83 -16.45
C LEU A 377 7.12 -5.45 -16.02
N THR A 378 6.37 -4.38 -16.30
CA THR A 378 6.87 -3.00 -16.20
C THR A 378 6.06 -2.09 -15.27
N GLY A 379 4.81 -2.45 -14.96
CA GLY A 379 3.83 -1.59 -14.29
C GLY A 379 3.17 -0.55 -15.19
N PHE A 380 3.57 -0.46 -16.47
CA PHE A 380 2.98 0.45 -17.44
C PHE A 380 1.89 -0.26 -18.27
N PHE A 381 0.65 0.20 -18.14
CA PHE A 381 -0.46 -0.24 -18.98
C PHE A 381 -0.79 0.77 -20.07
N CYS A 382 -0.90 0.28 -21.30
CA CYS A 382 -1.37 1.05 -22.45
C CYS A 382 -2.15 0.13 -23.39
N ASP A 383 -3.40 0.45 -23.68
CA ASP A 383 -4.13 -0.14 -24.81
C ASP A 383 -3.74 0.64 -26.07
N PRO A 384 -2.98 0.05 -27.01
CA PRO A 384 -2.57 0.74 -28.22
C PRO A 384 -3.63 0.71 -29.32
N HIS A 385 -4.74 -0.02 -29.15
CA HIS A 385 -5.66 -0.39 -30.21
C HIS A 385 -4.92 -0.97 -31.43
N GLU A 386 -5.01 -0.33 -32.59
CA GLU A 386 -4.32 -0.73 -33.83
C GLU A 386 -2.83 -0.32 -33.87
N ARG A 387 -2.41 0.59 -32.99
CA ARG A 387 -1.04 1.13 -32.99
C ARG A 387 -0.02 0.11 -32.48
N GLN A 388 1.24 0.38 -32.76
CA GLN A 388 2.33 -0.51 -32.39
C GLN A 388 2.82 -0.23 -30.96
N LEU A 389 2.76 -1.27 -30.13
CA LEU A 389 3.29 -1.33 -28.77
C LEU A 389 4.15 -2.59 -28.65
N PHE A 390 5.42 -2.42 -28.27
CA PHE A 390 6.33 -3.53 -28.07
C PHE A 390 7.29 -3.26 -26.91
N LEU A 391 7.54 -4.28 -26.09
CA LEU A 391 8.66 -4.30 -25.16
C LEU A 391 9.72 -5.28 -25.67
N PHE A 392 10.94 -4.79 -25.83
CA PHE A 392 12.10 -5.57 -26.25
C PHE A 392 12.99 -5.82 -25.03
N VAL A 393 13.16 -7.07 -24.63
CA VAL A 393 14.00 -7.47 -23.49
C VAL A 393 15.19 -8.25 -24.00
N TYR A 394 16.38 -7.70 -23.83
CA TYR A 394 17.64 -8.32 -24.21
C TYR A 394 18.29 -9.02 -23.01
N HIS A 395 18.99 -10.11 -23.27
CA HIS A 395 19.72 -10.83 -22.23
C HIS A 395 20.85 -9.98 -21.59
N ASP A 396 21.55 -9.18 -22.39
CA ASP A 396 22.74 -8.40 -21.98
C ASP A 396 22.64 -6.87 -22.16
N LEU A 397 21.55 -6.37 -22.76
CA LEU A 397 21.29 -4.94 -22.94
C LEU A 397 20.10 -4.45 -22.09
N ALA A 398 19.98 -3.13 -21.93
CA ALA A 398 18.80 -2.52 -21.31
C ALA A 398 17.54 -2.83 -22.14
N PRO A 399 16.36 -3.01 -21.53
CA PRO A 399 15.13 -3.22 -22.26
C PRO A 399 14.75 -1.93 -23.00
N VAL A 400 13.92 -2.05 -24.02
CA VAL A 400 13.40 -0.91 -24.78
C VAL A 400 11.89 -1.04 -24.86
N LEU A 401 11.17 0.01 -24.48
CA LEU A 401 9.72 0.11 -24.67
C LEU A 401 9.42 1.01 -25.87
N PHE A 402 8.75 0.45 -26.88
CA PHE A 402 8.31 1.16 -28.07
C PHE A 402 6.82 1.38 -28.01
N VAL A 403 6.38 2.64 -28.08
CA VAL A 403 5.00 3.06 -27.88
C VAL A 403 4.57 4.07 -28.96
N PRO A 404 3.28 4.37 -29.11
CA PRO A 404 2.84 5.56 -29.83
C PRO A 404 3.42 6.85 -29.22
N ALA A 405 3.70 7.87 -30.02
CA ALA A 405 4.32 9.12 -29.55
C ALA A 405 3.55 9.80 -28.40
N LEU A 406 2.22 9.70 -28.42
CA LEU A 406 1.32 10.20 -27.36
C LEU A 406 1.56 9.56 -25.98
N GLU A 407 2.17 8.38 -25.94
CA GLU A 407 2.36 7.58 -24.72
C GLU A 407 3.76 7.72 -24.12
N VAL A 408 4.72 8.27 -24.88
CA VAL A 408 6.15 8.35 -24.46
C VAL A 408 6.31 9.04 -23.12
N ALA A 409 5.63 10.16 -22.90
CA ALA A 409 5.76 10.94 -21.67
C ALA A 409 5.26 10.16 -20.43
N ARG A 410 4.19 9.37 -20.58
CA ARG A 410 3.61 8.56 -19.51
C ARG A 410 4.47 7.32 -19.25
N ALA A 411 4.82 6.59 -20.30
CA ALA A 411 5.71 5.44 -20.23
C ALA A 411 7.06 5.78 -19.58
N SER A 412 7.67 6.90 -19.97
CA SER A 412 8.98 7.33 -19.43
C SER A 412 8.94 7.70 -17.94
N GLN A 413 7.77 7.97 -17.36
CA GLN A 413 7.62 8.23 -15.92
C GLN A 413 7.49 6.93 -15.12
N GLU A 414 7.00 5.86 -15.74
CA GLU A 414 6.79 4.56 -15.11
C GLU A 414 8.02 3.65 -15.19
N VAL A 415 8.75 3.66 -16.32
CA VAL A 415 9.92 2.80 -16.55
C VAL A 415 11.25 3.56 -16.44
N ASP A 416 12.33 2.85 -16.09
CA ASP A 416 13.66 3.43 -15.88
C ASP A 416 14.66 3.17 -17.02
N PHE A 417 14.17 2.56 -18.11
CA PHE A 417 14.90 2.21 -19.33
C PHE A 417 14.34 2.96 -20.57
N PRO A 418 15.05 2.94 -21.72
CA PRO A 418 14.67 3.73 -22.89
C PRO A 418 13.25 3.48 -23.40
N VAL A 419 12.54 4.58 -23.66
CA VAL A 419 11.22 4.60 -24.30
C VAL A 419 11.34 5.34 -25.63
N PHE A 420 10.86 4.74 -26.71
CA PHE A 420 10.81 5.38 -28.03
C PHE A 420 9.38 5.46 -28.56
N GLY A 421 9.10 6.56 -29.24
CA GLY A 421 7.80 6.85 -29.84
C GLY A 421 7.84 6.88 -31.36
N TYR A 422 6.70 6.64 -31.99
CA TYR A 422 6.45 6.98 -33.39
C TYR A 422 5.15 7.78 -33.54
N VAL A 423 5.11 8.73 -34.48
CA VAL A 423 3.88 9.45 -34.83
C VAL A 423 3.11 8.70 -35.93
N ASP A 424 1.79 8.90 -36.02
CA ASP A 424 0.92 8.14 -36.93
C ASP A 424 1.31 8.28 -38.42
N SER A 425 2.06 9.32 -38.80
CA SER A 425 2.58 9.51 -40.17
C SER A 425 3.87 8.73 -40.49
N GLU A 426 4.51 8.14 -39.49
CA GLU A 426 5.74 7.37 -39.66
C GLU A 426 5.44 5.88 -39.88
N ASN A 427 6.31 5.19 -40.63
CA ASN A 427 6.30 3.74 -40.67
C ASN A 427 6.87 3.18 -39.35
N PRO A 428 6.08 2.49 -38.50
CA PRO A 428 6.55 2.04 -37.20
C PRO A 428 7.70 1.04 -37.32
N TRP A 429 7.73 0.20 -38.36
CA TRP A 429 8.77 -0.82 -38.53
C TRP A 429 10.13 -0.21 -38.89
N GLU A 430 10.14 0.84 -39.71
CA GLU A 430 11.35 1.61 -40.01
C GLU A 430 11.85 2.35 -38.78
N LYS A 431 10.93 2.90 -37.97
CA LYS A 431 11.27 3.54 -36.70
C LYS A 431 11.90 2.55 -35.74
N ILE A 432 11.31 1.36 -35.59
CA ILE A 432 11.83 0.29 -34.74
C ILE A 432 13.26 -0.09 -35.19
N LYS A 433 13.50 -0.30 -36.49
CA LYS A 433 14.86 -0.58 -37.03
C LYS A 433 15.87 0.52 -36.69
N ALA A 434 15.45 1.78 -36.72
CA ALA A 434 16.34 2.91 -36.50
C ALA A 434 16.71 3.12 -35.02
N VAL A 435 15.82 2.76 -34.09
CA VAL A 435 16.02 3.02 -32.64
C VAL A 435 16.55 1.82 -31.87
N LEU A 436 16.30 0.59 -32.35
CA LEU A 436 16.77 -0.60 -31.66
C LEU A 436 18.26 -0.86 -31.91
N PRO A 437 18.99 -1.42 -30.93
CA PRO A 437 20.36 -1.84 -31.15
C PRO A 437 20.42 -2.92 -32.22
N ASN A 438 21.38 -2.79 -33.15
CA ASN A 438 21.62 -3.81 -34.16
C ASN A 438 22.09 -5.10 -33.48
N THR A 439 21.20 -6.07 -33.39
CA THR A 439 21.44 -7.35 -32.72
C THR A 439 21.29 -8.45 -33.75
N ALA A 440 22.36 -9.20 -33.99
CA ALA A 440 22.32 -10.39 -34.83
C ALA A 440 21.72 -11.58 -34.05
N ALA A 441 20.47 -11.40 -33.57
CA ALA A 441 19.77 -12.41 -32.79
C ALA A 441 19.43 -13.60 -33.68
N LYS A 442 19.93 -14.80 -33.33
CA LYS A 442 19.60 -16.02 -34.07
C LYS A 442 18.22 -16.54 -33.69
N THR A 443 17.88 -16.45 -32.40
CA THR A 443 16.59 -16.86 -31.84
C THR A 443 15.94 -15.68 -31.15
N ILE A 444 14.68 -15.43 -31.50
CA ILE A 444 13.89 -14.33 -30.96
C ILE A 444 12.65 -14.92 -30.30
N TYR A 445 12.55 -14.76 -28.99
CA TYR A 445 11.36 -15.19 -28.26
C TYR A 445 10.24 -14.18 -28.43
N ALA A 446 9.02 -14.65 -28.66
CA ALA A 446 7.84 -13.81 -28.72
C ALA A 446 6.61 -14.52 -28.15
N GLU A 447 5.60 -13.75 -27.74
CA GLU A 447 4.33 -14.25 -27.22
C GLU A 447 3.41 -14.68 -28.37
N PHE A 448 3.44 -15.94 -28.78
CA PHE A 448 2.72 -16.38 -29.98
C PHE A 448 1.21 -16.20 -29.85
N ASP A 449 0.66 -16.44 -28.66
CA ASP A 449 -0.79 -16.32 -28.41
C ASP A 449 -1.30 -14.86 -28.50
N HIS A 450 -0.41 -13.87 -28.40
CA HIS A 450 -0.76 -12.45 -28.40
C HIS A 450 -0.17 -11.66 -29.59
N LEU A 451 0.65 -12.32 -30.41
CA LEU A 451 1.28 -11.71 -31.57
C LEU A 451 0.48 -12.04 -32.83
N ASN A 452 -0.40 -11.11 -33.22
CA ASN A 452 -1.15 -11.28 -34.47
C ASN A 452 -0.24 -11.31 -35.72
N VAL A 453 -0.76 -11.88 -36.80
CA VAL A 453 -0.02 -12.10 -38.05
C VAL A 453 0.56 -10.79 -38.64
N SER A 454 -0.18 -9.69 -38.56
CA SER A 454 0.29 -8.39 -39.06
C SER A 454 1.51 -7.87 -38.29
N LYS A 455 1.47 -7.94 -36.94
CA LYS A 455 2.61 -7.59 -36.08
C LYS A 455 3.79 -8.52 -36.32
N PHE A 456 3.52 -9.83 -36.46
CA PHE A 456 4.55 -10.83 -36.74
C PHE A 456 5.28 -10.55 -38.07
N HIS A 457 4.54 -10.34 -39.17
CA HIS A 457 5.14 -9.97 -40.46
C HIS A 457 5.90 -8.64 -40.37
N GLY A 458 5.39 -7.66 -39.63
CA GLY A 458 6.09 -6.40 -39.36
C GLY A 458 7.45 -6.63 -38.69
N LEU A 459 7.48 -7.43 -37.62
CA LEU A 459 8.71 -7.81 -36.92
C LEU A 459 9.68 -8.61 -37.82
N GLN A 460 9.19 -9.45 -38.72
CA GLN A 460 10.04 -10.13 -39.72
C GLN A 460 10.71 -9.18 -40.71
N THR A 461 10.15 -7.98 -40.93
CA THR A 461 10.87 -6.96 -41.70
C THR A 461 12.05 -6.37 -40.90
N VAL A 462 11.95 -6.34 -39.57
CA VAL A 462 12.92 -5.76 -38.62
C VAL A 462 14.04 -6.74 -38.30
N PHE A 463 13.70 -8.01 -38.09
CA PHE A 463 14.62 -9.04 -37.62
C PHE A 463 14.67 -10.24 -38.58
N SER A 464 15.86 -10.83 -38.74
CA SER A 464 16.10 -12.02 -39.58
C SER A 464 16.22 -13.33 -38.79
N GLY A 465 16.14 -13.28 -37.46
CA GLY A 465 16.23 -14.45 -36.58
C GLY A 465 15.00 -15.35 -36.62
N GLN A 466 15.13 -16.58 -36.12
CA GLN A 466 14.01 -17.51 -35.97
C GLN A 466 13.19 -17.16 -34.74
N PHE A 467 11.87 -17.04 -34.90
CA PHE A 467 10.95 -16.80 -33.79
C PHE A 467 10.63 -18.09 -33.03
N ALA A 468 10.63 -18.01 -31.70
CA ALA A 468 10.29 -19.10 -30.78
C ALA A 468 9.22 -18.65 -29.77
N ASN A 469 8.40 -19.59 -29.32
CA ASN A 469 7.28 -19.29 -28.43
C ASN A 469 7.75 -19.07 -26.99
N LEU A 470 7.47 -17.90 -26.43
CA LEU A 470 7.72 -17.54 -25.03
C LEU A 470 6.49 -17.68 -24.14
N THR A 471 5.30 -17.79 -24.72
CA THR A 471 4.03 -17.75 -23.98
C THR A 471 3.96 -18.72 -22.80
N PRO A 472 4.37 -20.01 -22.92
CA PRO A 472 4.33 -20.93 -21.79
C PRO A 472 5.18 -20.50 -20.60
N PHE A 473 6.31 -19.81 -20.86
CA PHE A 473 7.17 -19.31 -19.80
C PHE A 473 6.53 -18.14 -19.06
N VAL A 474 5.94 -17.18 -19.79
CA VAL A 474 5.22 -16.03 -19.21
C VAL A 474 4.00 -16.51 -18.41
N GLN A 475 3.24 -17.47 -18.94
CA GLN A 475 2.12 -18.09 -18.22
C GLN A 475 2.58 -18.76 -16.93
N GLY A 476 3.73 -19.45 -16.94
CA GLY A 476 4.34 -20.01 -15.72
C GLY A 476 4.72 -18.94 -14.69
N MET A 477 5.21 -17.78 -15.12
CA MET A 477 5.50 -16.66 -14.22
C MET A 477 4.21 -16.07 -13.60
N ARG A 478 3.12 -16.00 -14.37
CA ARG A 478 1.82 -15.48 -13.92
C ARG A 478 1.02 -16.48 -13.08
N LEU A 479 1.34 -17.77 -13.16
CA LEU A 479 0.62 -18.84 -12.48
C LEU A 479 0.64 -18.69 -10.95
N ILE A 480 1.80 -18.35 -10.38
CA ILE A 480 2.00 -18.16 -8.94
C ILE A 480 2.01 -16.68 -8.60
N LYS A 481 1.01 -16.22 -7.86
CA LYS A 481 0.85 -14.81 -7.50
C LYS A 481 1.73 -14.49 -6.29
N SER A 482 2.41 -13.35 -6.36
CA SER A 482 3.06 -12.75 -5.21
C SER A 482 2.05 -12.15 -4.24
N ALA A 483 2.49 -11.86 -3.01
CA ALA A 483 1.63 -11.26 -1.99
C ALA A 483 1.02 -9.91 -2.41
N ASP A 484 1.75 -9.11 -3.20
CA ASP A 484 1.25 -7.83 -3.74
C ASP A 484 0.12 -8.04 -4.76
N GLU A 485 0.23 -9.08 -5.58
CA GLU A 485 -0.77 -9.44 -6.58
C GLU A 485 -2.03 -9.99 -5.91
N ILE A 486 -1.88 -10.85 -4.90
CA ILE A 486 -2.99 -11.33 -4.05
C ILE A 486 -3.69 -10.15 -3.35
N GLU A 487 -2.97 -9.18 -2.80
CA GLU A 487 -3.58 -8.00 -2.16
C GLU A 487 -4.43 -7.18 -3.15
N LYS A 488 -3.95 -7.01 -4.40
CA LYS A 488 -4.72 -6.35 -5.46
C LYS A 488 -5.99 -7.13 -5.83
N MET A 489 -5.91 -8.46 -5.90
CA MET A 489 -7.06 -9.33 -6.18
C MET A 489 -8.08 -9.33 -5.02
N MET A 490 -7.62 -9.30 -3.76
CA MET A 490 -8.50 -9.12 -2.60
C MET A 490 -9.27 -7.78 -2.67
N ILE A 491 -8.62 -6.71 -3.14
CA ILE A 491 -9.29 -5.42 -3.36
C ILE A 491 -10.33 -5.53 -4.49
N ALA A 492 -10.00 -6.22 -5.59
CA ALA A 492 -10.96 -6.48 -6.67
C ALA A 492 -12.19 -7.26 -6.16
N GLY A 493 -11.99 -8.33 -5.38
CA GLY A 493 -13.06 -9.11 -4.75
C GLY A 493 -13.98 -8.27 -3.86
N GLN A 494 -13.41 -7.35 -3.06
CA GLN A 494 -14.22 -6.42 -2.24
C GLN A 494 -15.13 -5.52 -3.07
N PHE A 495 -14.74 -5.18 -4.30
CA PHE A 495 -15.58 -4.42 -5.21
C PHE A 495 -16.64 -5.31 -5.90
N ALA A 496 -16.33 -6.57 -6.21
CA ALA A 496 -17.35 -7.53 -6.64
C ALA A 496 -18.43 -7.74 -5.57
N ASP A 497 -18.05 -7.87 -4.29
CA ASP A 497 -19.01 -7.94 -3.16
C ASP A 497 -19.92 -6.71 -3.10
N LYS A 498 -19.40 -5.51 -3.37
CA LYS A 498 -20.22 -4.30 -3.45
C LYS A 498 -21.10 -4.28 -4.69
N ALA A 499 -20.57 -4.71 -5.83
CA ALA A 499 -21.28 -4.74 -7.11
C ALA A 499 -22.51 -5.65 -7.01
N VAL A 500 -22.35 -6.86 -6.47
CA VAL A 500 -23.49 -7.78 -6.29
C VAL A 500 -24.50 -7.25 -5.27
N GLN A 501 -24.04 -6.58 -4.20
CA GLN A 501 -24.96 -5.93 -3.25
C GLN A 501 -25.79 -4.84 -3.92
N VAL A 502 -25.20 -4.04 -4.82
CA VAL A 502 -25.97 -3.07 -5.63
C VAL A 502 -27.00 -3.80 -6.49
N GLY A 503 -26.62 -4.94 -7.09
CA GLY A 503 -27.55 -5.79 -7.83
C GLY A 503 -28.74 -6.22 -6.96
N PHE A 504 -28.46 -6.75 -5.76
CA PHE A 504 -29.46 -7.17 -4.77
C PHE A 504 -30.40 -6.04 -4.36
N ASP A 505 -29.85 -4.84 -4.09
CA ASP A 505 -30.62 -3.67 -3.67
C ASP A 505 -31.56 -3.14 -4.78
N ASN A 506 -31.35 -3.56 -6.03
CA ASN A 506 -32.14 -3.15 -7.20
C ASN A 506 -33.02 -4.28 -7.78
N ILE A 507 -33.16 -5.40 -7.07
CA ILE A 507 -34.11 -6.45 -7.46
C ILE A 507 -35.54 -5.92 -7.33
N SER A 508 -36.32 -6.00 -8.42
CA SER A 508 -37.75 -5.72 -8.45
C SER A 508 -38.42 -6.40 -9.66
N LEU A 509 -39.71 -6.75 -9.55
CA LEU A 509 -40.50 -7.30 -10.65
C LEU A 509 -40.81 -6.27 -11.76
N ASP A 510 -40.62 -4.98 -11.48
CA ASP A 510 -40.87 -3.91 -12.43
C ASP A 510 -39.65 -3.58 -13.31
N VAL A 511 -38.50 -4.19 -13.03
CA VAL A 511 -37.26 -3.97 -13.77
C VAL A 511 -36.88 -5.17 -14.64
N THR A 512 -35.96 -4.95 -15.57
CA THR A 512 -35.36 -5.98 -16.43
C THR A 512 -33.98 -6.40 -15.93
N GLU A 513 -33.46 -7.52 -16.45
CA GLU A 513 -32.07 -7.93 -16.26
C GLU A 513 -31.08 -6.78 -16.57
N THR A 514 -31.28 -6.10 -17.71
CA THR A 514 -30.44 -4.97 -18.14
C THR A 514 -30.55 -3.73 -17.25
N ASP A 515 -31.70 -3.48 -16.62
CA ASP A 515 -31.85 -2.36 -15.68
C ASP A 515 -30.97 -2.57 -14.45
N ILE A 516 -30.94 -3.80 -13.92
CA ILE A 516 -30.10 -4.15 -12.77
C ILE A 516 -28.61 -4.05 -13.14
N ILE A 517 -28.22 -4.58 -14.32
CA ILE A 517 -26.84 -4.45 -14.82
C ILE A 517 -26.42 -2.98 -14.90
N ALA A 518 -27.27 -2.11 -15.46
CA ALA A 518 -26.98 -0.70 -15.58
C ALA A 518 -26.75 -0.03 -14.22
N GLN A 519 -27.50 -0.41 -13.17
CA GLN A 519 -27.29 0.10 -11.81
C GLN A 519 -25.96 -0.36 -11.22
N ILE A 520 -25.61 -1.64 -11.39
CA ILE A 520 -24.34 -2.21 -10.92
C ILE A 520 -23.16 -1.43 -11.51
N GLU A 521 -23.11 -1.33 -12.83
CA GLU A 521 -21.99 -0.70 -13.53
C GLU A 521 -21.91 0.81 -13.26
N PHE A 522 -23.07 1.48 -13.18
CA PHE A 522 -23.13 2.89 -12.82
C PHE A 522 -22.55 3.17 -11.43
N GLU A 523 -22.90 2.35 -10.43
CA GLU A 523 -22.40 2.54 -9.07
C GLU A 523 -20.93 2.15 -8.94
N MET A 524 -20.45 1.12 -9.66
CA MET A 524 -19.02 0.82 -9.73
C MET A 524 -18.23 1.97 -10.35
N LYS A 525 -18.75 2.57 -11.42
CA LYS A 525 -18.13 3.74 -12.07
C LYS A 525 -18.03 4.94 -11.13
N LYS A 526 -19.07 5.20 -10.32
CA LYS A 526 -19.06 6.24 -9.29
C LYS A 526 -17.99 6.03 -8.22
N GLN A 527 -17.63 4.78 -7.94
CA GLN A 527 -16.58 4.43 -6.99
C GLN A 527 -15.17 4.43 -7.61
N GLY A 528 -15.04 4.81 -8.89
CA GLY A 528 -13.76 4.89 -9.59
C GLY A 528 -13.31 3.58 -10.25
N ILE A 529 -14.16 2.56 -10.26
CA ILE A 529 -13.92 1.35 -11.07
C ILE A 529 -14.19 1.69 -12.52
N ASN A 530 -13.16 1.61 -13.35
CA ASN A 530 -13.27 2.11 -14.72
C ASN A 530 -13.92 1.12 -15.67
N LYS A 531 -13.85 -0.17 -15.35
CA LYS A 531 -14.22 -1.27 -16.23
C LYS A 531 -14.60 -2.50 -15.38
N MET A 532 -15.63 -3.22 -15.81
CA MET A 532 -15.92 -4.58 -15.34
C MET A 532 -14.89 -5.55 -15.92
N SER A 533 -14.64 -6.68 -15.28
CA SER A 533 -13.63 -7.64 -15.76
C SER A 533 -14.12 -8.41 -17.00
N PHE A 534 -15.42 -8.61 -17.13
CA PHE A 534 -16.16 -9.16 -18.28
C PHE A 534 -17.57 -8.55 -18.33
N ASP A 535 -18.37 -8.93 -19.32
CA ASP A 535 -19.75 -8.45 -19.45
C ASP A 535 -20.62 -8.94 -18.30
N THR A 536 -21.12 -8.03 -17.47
CA THR A 536 -21.97 -8.33 -16.31
C THR A 536 -23.20 -9.14 -16.72
N MET A 537 -23.45 -10.26 -16.07
CA MET A 537 -24.63 -11.09 -16.31
C MET A 537 -25.62 -11.01 -15.17
N VAL A 538 -26.88 -10.75 -15.51
CA VAL A 538 -28.04 -10.94 -14.65
C VAL A 538 -29.04 -11.78 -15.44
N LEU A 539 -29.38 -12.97 -14.96
CA LEU A 539 -30.23 -13.92 -15.68
C LEU A 539 -31.38 -14.40 -14.80
N THR A 540 -32.62 -14.17 -15.22
CA THR A 540 -33.83 -14.58 -14.49
C THR A 540 -34.37 -15.92 -15.02
N GLY A 541 -34.84 -16.79 -14.11
CA GLY A 541 -35.64 -17.97 -14.44
C GLY A 541 -35.04 -18.86 -15.54
N ASN A 542 -35.77 -19.04 -16.64
CA ASN A 542 -35.32 -19.87 -17.76
C ASN A 542 -34.08 -19.33 -18.47
N ASN A 543 -33.81 -18.02 -18.41
CA ASN A 543 -32.60 -17.45 -19.00
C ASN A 543 -31.36 -17.91 -18.24
N ALA A 544 -31.45 -18.05 -16.91
CA ALA A 544 -30.37 -18.63 -16.09
C ALA A 544 -30.13 -20.11 -16.39
N ALA A 545 -31.18 -20.85 -16.80
CA ALA A 545 -31.07 -22.26 -17.18
C ALA A 545 -30.38 -22.49 -18.54
N ASN A 546 -30.11 -21.43 -19.30
CA ASN A 546 -29.34 -21.49 -20.53
C ASN A 546 -27.86 -21.21 -20.21
N PRO A 547 -26.93 -22.15 -20.47
CA PRO A 547 -25.49 -21.90 -20.26
C PRO A 547 -24.94 -20.78 -21.16
N HIS A 548 -25.68 -20.39 -22.20
CA HIS A 548 -25.42 -19.25 -23.07
C HIS A 548 -26.47 -18.14 -22.90
N GLY A 549 -27.10 -18.04 -21.73
CA GLY A 549 -28.04 -16.97 -21.42
C GLY A 549 -27.37 -15.62 -21.64
N ILE A 550 -28.01 -14.75 -22.43
CA ILE A 550 -27.55 -13.39 -22.66
C ILE A 550 -28.53 -12.48 -21.92
N PRO A 551 -28.06 -11.59 -21.04
CA PRO A 551 -28.93 -10.63 -20.39
C PRO A 551 -29.68 -9.79 -21.42
N GLY A 552 -30.95 -9.52 -21.16
CA GLY A 552 -31.77 -8.73 -22.07
C GLY A 552 -32.86 -7.96 -21.35
N THR A 553 -33.93 -7.66 -22.09
CA THR A 553 -35.09 -6.95 -21.56
C THR A 553 -36.09 -7.88 -20.87
N ASN A 554 -35.66 -9.09 -20.46
CA ASN A 554 -36.49 -10.00 -19.68
C ASN A 554 -36.81 -9.34 -18.34
N LYS A 555 -38.09 -9.27 -17.99
CA LYS A 555 -38.51 -8.83 -16.66
C LYS A 555 -38.14 -9.88 -15.62
N ILE A 556 -37.76 -9.43 -14.43
CA ILE A 556 -37.47 -10.35 -13.32
C ILE A 556 -38.72 -11.17 -12.99
N GLU A 557 -38.55 -12.49 -12.92
CA GLU A 557 -39.65 -13.43 -12.67
C GLU A 557 -39.86 -13.62 -11.17
N ASN A 558 -41.13 -13.58 -10.74
CA ASN A 558 -41.49 -13.92 -9.36
C ASN A 558 -41.50 -15.44 -9.16
N ASN A 559 -41.13 -15.89 -7.96
CA ASN A 559 -41.00 -17.31 -7.60
C ASN A 559 -39.96 -18.07 -8.45
N ALA A 560 -38.89 -17.38 -8.83
CA ALA A 560 -37.80 -17.90 -9.65
C ALA A 560 -36.44 -17.62 -9.00
N LEU A 561 -35.39 -18.25 -9.55
CA LEU A 561 -34.02 -17.92 -9.23
C LEU A 561 -33.50 -16.82 -10.17
N LEU A 562 -32.59 -16.00 -9.64
CA LEU A 562 -31.93 -14.90 -10.33
C LEU A 562 -30.43 -15.04 -10.14
N LEU A 563 -29.70 -15.24 -11.25
CA LEU A 563 -28.25 -15.43 -11.26
C LEU A 563 -27.56 -14.10 -11.57
N PHE A 564 -26.57 -13.76 -10.76
CA PHE A 564 -25.66 -12.63 -10.95
C PHE A 564 -24.27 -13.18 -11.17
N ASP A 565 -23.62 -12.82 -12.27
CA ASP A 565 -22.22 -13.14 -12.54
C ASP A 565 -21.49 -11.88 -12.97
N LEU A 566 -20.49 -11.48 -12.19
CA LEU A 566 -19.86 -10.18 -12.34
C LEU A 566 -18.47 -10.13 -11.71
N GLY A 567 -17.68 -9.18 -12.19
CA GLY A 567 -16.38 -8.87 -11.63
C GLY A 567 -15.88 -7.51 -12.06
N VAL A 568 -14.84 -7.01 -11.40
CA VAL A 568 -14.26 -5.71 -11.69
C VAL A 568 -12.79 -5.82 -12.04
N GLU A 569 -12.29 -4.85 -12.82
CA GLU A 569 -10.86 -4.67 -13.04
C GLU A 569 -10.38 -3.46 -12.21
N THR A 570 -9.41 -3.70 -11.31
CA THR A 570 -8.81 -2.63 -10.51
C THR A 570 -7.34 -2.93 -10.24
N LEU A 571 -6.50 -1.90 -10.25
CA LEU A 571 -5.05 -2.02 -10.05
C LEU A 571 -4.36 -3.02 -11.02
N GLY A 572 -4.97 -3.25 -12.20
CA GLY A 572 -4.50 -4.21 -13.20
C GLY A 572 -4.82 -5.68 -12.90
N TYR A 573 -5.68 -5.95 -11.91
CA TYR A 573 -6.14 -7.30 -11.53
C TYR A 573 -7.66 -7.38 -11.59
N THR A 574 -8.15 -8.60 -11.82
CA THR A 574 -9.57 -8.90 -11.98
C THR A 574 -10.12 -9.60 -10.74
N SER A 575 -11.43 -9.45 -10.54
CA SER A 575 -12.24 -10.34 -9.74
C SER A 575 -13.27 -11.03 -10.61
N ASP A 576 -13.84 -12.10 -10.08
CA ASP A 576 -14.93 -12.85 -10.68
C ASP A 576 -15.75 -13.53 -9.57
N MET A 577 -17.07 -13.48 -9.69
CA MET A 577 -18.01 -14.04 -8.73
C MET A 577 -19.41 -14.19 -9.33
N THR A 578 -19.93 -15.39 -9.19
CA THR A 578 -21.34 -15.72 -9.38
C THR A 578 -22.10 -15.93 -8.06
N ARG A 579 -23.28 -15.34 -7.94
CA ARG A 579 -24.29 -15.63 -6.90
C ARG A 579 -25.66 -15.84 -7.52
N THR A 580 -26.34 -16.89 -7.10
CA THR A 580 -27.76 -17.11 -7.43
C THR A 580 -28.62 -16.80 -6.20
N VAL A 581 -29.72 -16.09 -6.37
CA VAL A 581 -30.68 -15.72 -5.30
C VAL A 581 -32.11 -16.06 -5.71
N ALA A 582 -33.04 -16.03 -4.75
CA ALA A 582 -34.47 -16.26 -4.99
C ALA A 582 -35.25 -14.94 -5.00
N VAL A 583 -36.11 -14.76 -6.01
CA VAL A 583 -37.11 -13.69 -6.03
C VAL A 583 -38.47 -14.31 -5.73
N GLY A 584 -39.11 -13.89 -4.63
CA GLY A 584 -40.32 -14.54 -4.11
C GLY A 584 -40.05 -15.94 -3.56
N LYS A 585 -40.95 -16.89 -3.83
CA LYS A 585 -40.89 -18.25 -3.26
C LYS A 585 -40.65 -19.31 -4.36
N PRO A 586 -39.39 -19.64 -4.69
CA PRO A 586 -39.08 -20.72 -5.62
C PRO A 586 -39.65 -22.06 -5.13
N ASN A 587 -39.85 -22.98 -6.08
CA ASN A 587 -40.35 -24.31 -5.76
C ASN A 587 -39.24 -25.18 -5.11
N GLN A 588 -39.64 -26.31 -4.51
CA GLN A 588 -38.71 -27.19 -3.80
C GLN A 588 -37.59 -27.70 -4.72
N PHE A 589 -37.90 -28.01 -5.99
CA PHE A 589 -36.91 -28.49 -6.95
C PHE A 589 -35.80 -27.45 -7.22
N GLN A 590 -36.14 -26.18 -7.36
CA GLN A 590 -35.17 -25.10 -7.51
C GLN A 590 -34.28 -24.94 -6.26
N ILE A 591 -34.87 -25.06 -5.06
CA ILE A 591 -34.15 -25.00 -3.79
C ILE A 591 -33.19 -26.20 -3.67
N ASP A 592 -33.63 -27.40 -4.04
CA ASP A 592 -32.81 -28.61 -3.99
C ASP A 592 -31.61 -28.50 -4.95
N MET A 593 -31.82 -27.98 -6.17
CA MET A 593 -30.73 -27.75 -7.13
C MET A 593 -29.75 -26.68 -6.65
N TYR A 594 -30.25 -25.64 -5.97
CA TYR A 594 -29.38 -24.65 -5.34
C TYR A 594 -28.49 -25.27 -4.27
N ASN A 595 -29.08 -26.02 -3.34
CA ASN A 595 -28.35 -26.66 -2.26
C ASN A 595 -27.34 -27.68 -2.77
N LEU A 596 -27.68 -28.44 -3.82
CA LEU A 596 -26.76 -29.38 -4.46
C LEU A 596 -25.55 -28.65 -5.07
N CYS A 597 -25.77 -27.52 -5.75
CA CYS A 597 -24.69 -26.70 -6.29
C CYS A 597 -23.80 -26.13 -5.17
N LEU A 598 -24.41 -25.66 -4.07
CA LEU A 598 -23.69 -25.17 -2.89
C LEU A 598 -22.84 -26.26 -2.23
N GLU A 599 -23.38 -27.47 -2.10
CA GLU A 599 -22.65 -28.63 -1.57
C GLU A 599 -21.45 -28.98 -2.46
N ALA A 600 -21.63 -28.99 -3.78
CA ALA A 600 -20.55 -29.24 -4.73
C ALA A 600 -19.45 -28.18 -4.66
N HIS A 601 -19.83 -26.90 -4.55
CA HIS A 601 -18.89 -25.80 -4.36
C HIS A 601 -18.08 -25.97 -3.08
N GLN A 602 -18.75 -26.23 -1.94
CA GLN A 602 -18.07 -26.41 -0.66
C GLN A 602 -17.14 -27.63 -0.67
N ALA A 603 -17.55 -28.73 -1.29
CA ALA A 603 -16.73 -29.93 -1.43
C ALA A 603 -15.41 -29.66 -2.19
N ALA A 604 -15.45 -28.83 -3.24
CA ALA A 604 -14.24 -28.41 -3.94
C ALA A 604 -13.37 -27.48 -3.07
N ILE A 605 -13.96 -26.46 -2.43
CA ILE A 605 -13.24 -25.52 -1.56
C ILE A 605 -12.49 -26.27 -0.43
N ASP A 606 -13.16 -27.20 0.24
CA ASP A 606 -12.59 -27.98 1.34
C ASP A 606 -11.50 -28.95 0.87
N PHE A 607 -11.49 -29.33 -0.41
CA PHE A 607 -10.53 -30.25 -0.99
C PHE A 607 -9.23 -29.56 -1.42
N ILE A 608 -9.28 -28.27 -1.76
CA ILE A 608 -8.13 -27.52 -2.28
C ILE A 608 -7.06 -27.35 -1.20
N LYS A 609 -5.84 -27.77 -1.53
CA LYS A 609 -4.61 -27.54 -0.78
C LYS A 609 -3.41 -27.85 -1.67
N PRO A 610 -2.19 -27.40 -1.32
CA PRO A 610 -1.00 -27.78 -2.08
C PRO A 610 -0.84 -29.30 -2.22
N GLY A 611 -0.49 -29.75 -3.43
CA GLY A 611 -0.19 -31.15 -3.74
C GLY A 611 -1.33 -31.99 -4.34
N VAL A 612 -2.57 -31.49 -4.35
CA VAL A 612 -3.66 -32.10 -5.13
C VAL A 612 -3.56 -31.71 -6.59
N THR A 613 -4.16 -32.46 -7.52
CA THR A 613 -4.20 -32.07 -8.94
C THR A 613 -5.46 -31.27 -9.28
N ALA A 614 -5.39 -30.47 -10.35
CA ALA A 614 -6.54 -29.73 -10.86
C ALA A 614 -7.73 -30.66 -11.20
N ALA A 615 -7.46 -31.86 -11.74
CA ALA A 615 -8.48 -32.87 -11.99
C ALA A 615 -9.14 -33.41 -10.71
N GLN A 616 -8.39 -33.55 -9.62
CA GLN A 616 -8.95 -33.98 -8.32
C GLN A 616 -9.86 -32.91 -7.72
N VAL A 617 -9.52 -31.62 -7.87
CA VAL A 617 -10.38 -30.51 -7.43
C VAL A 617 -11.68 -30.48 -8.23
N ASP A 618 -11.61 -30.60 -9.57
CA ASP A 618 -12.81 -30.73 -10.42
C ASP A 618 -13.70 -31.92 -9.99
N ALA A 619 -13.08 -33.08 -9.77
CA ALA A 619 -13.77 -34.28 -9.34
C ALA A 619 -14.50 -34.12 -7.98
N ALA A 620 -13.94 -33.34 -7.05
CA ALA A 620 -14.54 -33.12 -5.73
C ALA A 620 -15.94 -32.48 -5.84
N ALA A 621 -16.12 -31.48 -6.71
CA ALA A 621 -17.44 -30.91 -6.98
C ALA A 621 -18.28 -31.80 -7.91
N ARG A 622 -17.68 -32.28 -9.01
CA ARG A 622 -18.40 -33.01 -10.06
C ARG A 622 -19.05 -34.30 -9.52
N GLN A 623 -18.36 -35.03 -8.65
CA GLN A 623 -18.90 -36.25 -8.05
C GLN A 623 -20.11 -36.01 -7.14
N VAL A 624 -20.21 -34.85 -6.50
CA VAL A 624 -21.40 -34.50 -5.69
C VAL A 624 -22.63 -34.41 -6.60
N ILE A 625 -22.51 -33.68 -7.70
CA ILE A 625 -23.59 -33.47 -8.67
C ILE A 625 -23.93 -34.78 -9.43
N GLU A 626 -22.92 -35.56 -9.82
CA GLU A 626 -23.10 -36.86 -10.48
C GLU A 626 -23.82 -37.88 -9.60
N LYS A 627 -23.46 -37.99 -8.31
CA LYS A 627 -24.13 -38.91 -7.36
C LYS A 627 -25.59 -38.57 -7.13
N ALA A 628 -25.94 -37.28 -7.23
CA ALA A 628 -27.33 -36.83 -7.16
C ALA A 628 -28.11 -37.06 -8.47
N GLY A 629 -27.45 -37.53 -9.55
CA GLY A 629 -28.06 -37.84 -10.83
C GLY A 629 -28.11 -36.68 -11.83
N TYR A 630 -27.37 -35.59 -11.59
CA TYR A 630 -27.42 -34.37 -12.41
C TYR A 630 -26.11 -34.06 -13.16
N GLY A 631 -25.19 -35.03 -13.26
CA GLY A 631 -23.86 -34.83 -13.86
C GLY A 631 -23.87 -34.28 -15.28
N GLU A 632 -24.84 -34.68 -16.11
CA GLU A 632 -24.99 -34.18 -17.49
C GLU A 632 -25.31 -32.67 -17.57
N TYR A 633 -25.81 -32.09 -16.49
CA TYR A 633 -26.18 -30.67 -16.40
C TYR A 633 -25.07 -29.78 -15.82
N PHE A 634 -23.95 -30.37 -15.42
CA PHE A 634 -22.70 -29.66 -15.10
C PHE A 634 -21.70 -29.82 -16.26
N ASN A 635 -21.94 -29.04 -17.31
CA ASN A 635 -21.39 -29.24 -18.66
C ASN A 635 -20.15 -28.39 -18.98
N HIS A 636 -19.55 -27.74 -17.99
CA HIS A 636 -18.31 -26.98 -18.12
C HIS A 636 -17.26 -27.43 -17.10
N ARG A 637 -16.03 -26.91 -17.23
CA ARG A 637 -14.96 -27.08 -16.24
C ARG A 637 -15.37 -26.49 -14.89
N LEU A 638 -14.84 -27.01 -13.78
CA LEU A 638 -15.10 -26.44 -12.46
C LEU A 638 -14.54 -25.03 -12.28
N GLY A 639 -13.48 -24.66 -12.98
CA GLY A 639 -12.98 -23.30 -12.90
C GLY A 639 -11.73 -23.03 -13.71
N HIS A 640 -11.21 -21.82 -13.56
CA HIS A 640 -10.10 -21.28 -14.34
C HIS A 640 -9.20 -20.39 -13.51
N GLY A 641 -7.97 -20.21 -13.97
CA GLY A 641 -7.04 -19.27 -13.36
C GLY A 641 -7.56 -17.86 -13.50
N ILE A 642 -7.23 -17.03 -12.53
CA ILE A 642 -7.58 -15.61 -12.50
C ILE A 642 -6.39 -14.80 -11.99
N GLY A 643 -6.23 -13.59 -12.52
CA GLY A 643 -5.11 -12.72 -12.19
C GLY A 643 -5.25 -11.35 -12.82
N MET A 644 -4.42 -11.06 -13.82
CA MET A 644 -4.56 -9.83 -14.61
C MET A 644 -5.61 -9.96 -15.71
N ASP A 645 -5.85 -11.20 -16.15
CA ASP A 645 -6.97 -11.57 -17.01
C ASP A 645 -7.99 -12.37 -16.19
N VAL A 646 -9.27 -12.32 -16.61
CA VAL A 646 -10.33 -13.17 -16.02
C VAL A 646 -10.01 -14.65 -16.24
N HIS A 647 -9.60 -15.00 -17.45
CA HIS A 647 -9.28 -16.36 -17.85
C HIS A 647 -7.78 -16.55 -18.07
N GLU A 648 -7.11 -17.21 -17.13
CA GLU A 648 -5.71 -17.64 -17.23
C GLU A 648 -5.53 -19.08 -16.70
N PHE A 649 -4.28 -19.52 -16.50
CA PHE A 649 -3.97 -20.82 -15.90
C PHE A 649 -4.01 -20.75 -14.36
N PRO A 650 -4.38 -21.85 -13.66
CA PRO A 650 -4.63 -23.20 -14.17
C PRO A 650 -6.07 -23.42 -14.65
N SER A 651 -6.31 -24.44 -15.49
CA SER A 651 -7.68 -24.89 -15.80
C SER A 651 -8.09 -25.99 -14.81
N ILE A 652 -9.14 -25.78 -14.02
CA ILE A 652 -9.65 -26.77 -13.06
C ILE A 652 -10.68 -27.65 -13.78
N MET A 653 -10.19 -28.74 -14.37
CA MET A 653 -11.00 -29.64 -15.18
C MET A 653 -10.50 -31.08 -15.11
N ALA A 654 -11.41 -32.02 -15.39
CA ALA A 654 -11.07 -33.43 -15.57
C ALA A 654 -9.92 -33.62 -16.58
N GLY A 655 -8.98 -34.50 -16.25
CA GLY A 655 -7.82 -34.82 -17.08
C GLY A 655 -6.64 -33.85 -16.99
N ASN A 656 -6.76 -32.73 -16.25
CA ASN A 656 -5.61 -31.86 -15.97
C ASN A 656 -4.83 -32.32 -14.73
N GLU A 657 -3.67 -32.94 -14.95
CA GLU A 657 -2.79 -33.45 -13.88
C GLU A 657 -1.84 -32.40 -13.28
N LEU A 658 -2.03 -31.11 -13.61
CA LEU A 658 -1.27 -30.03 -12.98
C LEU A 658 -1.47 -30.06 -11.45
N VAL A 659 -0.36 -30.10 -10.73
CA VAL A 659 -0.35 -30.06 -9.26
C VAL A 659 -0.62 -28.63 -8.80
N ILE A 660 -1.58 -28.47 -7.90
CA ILE A 660 -1.93 -27.21 -7.28
C ILE A 660 -0.85 -26.82 -6.27
N GLU A 661 -0.33 -25.59 -6.38
CA GLU A 661 0.73 -25.04 -5.53
C GLU A 661 0.26 -23.77 -4.81
N GLU A 662 0.92 -23.44 -3.69
CA GLU A 662 0.68 -22.21 -2.95
C GLU A 662 0.85 -20.97 -3.86
N GLY A 663 -0.09 -20.02 -3.75
CA GLY A 663 -0.11 -18.79 -4.56
C GLY A 663 -0.77 -18.94 -5.93
N MET A 664 -1.20 -20.14 -6.35
CA MET A 664 -2.11 -20.25 -7.50
C MET A 664 -3.46 -19.60 -7.17
N CYS A 665 -4.04 -18.90 -8.13
CA CYS A 665 -5.36 -18.29 -8.00
C CYS A 665 -6.29 -18.80 -9.12
N PHE A 666 -7.52 -19.18 -8.77
CA PHE A 666 -8.51 -19.69 -9.72
C PHE A 666 -9.95 -19.58 -9.17
N SER A 667 -10.94 -19.71 -10.06
CA SER A 667 -12.36 -19.84 -9.74
C SER A 667 -12.73 -21.26 -9.29
N VAL A 668 -13.75 -21.36 -8.44
CA VAL A 668 -14.47 -22.60 -8.13
C VAL A 668 -15.94 -22.32 -8.37
N GLU A 669 -16.48 -22.78 -9.50
CA GLU A 669 -17.76 -22.29 -10.05
C GLU A 669 -18.65 -23.44 -10.54
N PRO A 670 -19.00 -24.46 -9.72
CA PRO A 670 -19.91 -25.48 -10.19
C PRO A 670 -21.26 -24.88 -10.61
N GLY A 671 -21.83 -25.43 -11.66
CA GLY A 671 -23.10 -24.98 -12.23
C GLY A 671 -24.00 -26.15 -12.60
N ILE A 672 -25.32 -25.99 -12.40
CA ILE A 672 -26.34 -26.95 -12.80
C ILE A 672 -27.35 -26.22 -13.67
N TYR A 673 -27.41 -26.57 -14.95
CA TYR A 673 -28.29 -25.96 -15.94
C TYR A 673 -29.21 -27.00 -16.55
N ILE A 674 -30.48 -26.99 -16.13
CA ILE A 674 -31.50 -27.90 -16.64
C ILE A 674 -32.44 -27.07 -17.54
N PRO A 675 -32.37 -27.23 -18.88
CA PRO A 675 -33.11 -26.40 -19.81
C PRO A 675 -34.60 -26.31 -19.49
N GLY A 676 -35.12 -25.08 -19.45
CA GLY A 676 -36.53 -24.79 -19.16
C GLY A 676 -36.98 -25.08 -17.73
N LYS A 677 -36.05 -25.35 -16.79
CA LYS A 677 -36.38 -25.64 -15.38
C LYS A 677 -35.62 -24.77 -14.40
N VAL A 678 -34.29 -24.81 -14.41
CA VAL A 678 -33.47 -24.10 -13.43
C VAL A 678 -32.02 -23.98 -13.90
N GLY A 679 -31.41 -22.84 -13.62
CA GLY A 679 -29.97 -22.63 -13.70
C GLY A 679 -29.46 -22.10 -12.37
N VAL A 680 -28.44 -22.74 -11.82
CA VAL A 680 -27.74 -22.27 -10.61
C VAL A 680 -26.25 -22.37 -10.86
N ARG A 681 -25.54 -21.28 -10.55
CA ARG A 681 -24.10 -21.28 -10.36
C ARG A 681 -23.77 -20.51 -9.09
N ILE A 682 -22.77 -21.01 -8.37
CA ILE A 682 -22.19 -20.39 -7.19
C ILE A 682 -20.69 -20.42 -7.40
N GLU A 683 -20.06 -19.27 -7.26
CA GLU A 683 -18.65 -19.14 -7.58
C GLU A 683 -17.92 -18.26 -6.57
N ASP A 684 -16.76 -18.73 -6.16
CA ASP A 684 -15.74 -17.87 -5.55
C ASP A 684 -14.41 -18.07 -6.28
N CYS A 685 -13.76 -16.96 -6.60
CA CYS A 685 -12.34 -16.96 -6.87
C CYS A 685 -11.54 -16.84 -5.57
N GLY A 686 -10.36 -17.45 -5.54
CA GLY A 686 -9.48 -17.39 -4.37
C GLY A 686 -8.03 -17.73 -4.70
N TYR A 687 -7.22 -17.85 -3.66
CA TYR A 687 -5.82 -18.22 -3.76
C TYR A 687 -5.50 -19.40 -2.83
N VAL A 688 -4.59 -20.26 -3.29
CA VAL A 688 -4.11 -21.41 -2.52
C VAL A 688 -3.15 -20.94 -1.44
N THR A 689 -3.43 -21.26 -0.19
CA THR A 689 -2.53 -21.02 0.94
C THR A 689 -1.66 -22.25 1.19
N LYS A 690 -0.77 -22.19 2.18
CA LYS A 690 0.05 -23.34 2.62
C LYS A 690 -0.78 -24.58 3.01
N ASP A 691 -2.03 -24.41 3.43
CA ASP A 691 -2.86 -25.44 4.06
C ASP A 691 -4.32 -25.48 3.56
N GLY A 692 -4.68 -24.67 2.58
CA GLY A 692 -6.04 -24.63 2.04
C GLY A 692 -6.23 -23.63 0.92
N PHE A 693 -7.40 -22.99 0.91
CA PHE A 693 -7.81 -22.00 -0.08
C PHE A 693 -8.54 -20.84 0.60
N GLU A 694 -8.17 -19.61 0.29
CA GLU A 694 -8.82 -18.40 0.78
C GLU A 694 -9.49 -17.64 -0.37
N VAL A 695 -10.76 -17.29 -0.20
CA VAL A 695 -11.59 -16.63 -1.21
C VAL A 695 -11.39 -15.11 -1.22
N PHE A 696 -11.53 -14.49 -2.39
CA PHE A 696 -11.48 -13.04 -2.55
C PHE A 696 -12.80 -12.35 -2.17
N THR A 697 -13.92 -13.07 -2.28
CA THR A 697 -15.30 -12.59 -2.10
C THR A 697 -15.96 -13.18 -0.86
N HIS A 698 -16.80 -12.37 -0.20
CA HIS A 698 -17.38 -12.69 1.11
C HIS A 698 -18.91 -12.54 1.14
N THR A 699 -19.53 -12.24 0.00
CA THR A 699 -21.00 -12.28 -0.14
C THR A 699 -21.52 -13.67 0.27
N PRO A 700 -22.57 -13.75 1.11
CA PRO A 700 -23.08 -15.02 1.60
C PRO A 700 -23.50 -15.96 0.46
N LYS A 701 -23.42 -17.27 0.73
CA LYS A 701 -23.71 -18.34 -0.24
C LYS A 701 -24.97 -19.14 0.10
N GLU A 702 -25.59 -18.87 1.24
CA GLU A 702 -26.94 -19.36 1.50
C GLU A 702 -27.94 -18.74 0.52
N LEU A 703 -29.02 -19.46 0.23
CA LEU A 703 -30.07 -18.95 -0.65
C LEU A 703 -30.75 -17.74 -0.01
N LEU A 704 -30.45 -16.55 -0.53
CA LEU A 704 -31.08 -15.30 -0.13
C LEU A 704 -32.44 -15.14 -0.83
N TYR A 705 -33.41 -14.59 -0.11
CA TYR A 705 -34.76 -14.34 -0.60
C TYR A 705 -35.04 -12.85 -0.67
N PHE A 706 -35.50 -12.38 -1.83
CA PHE A 706 -35.88 -11.00 -2.08
C PHE A 706 -37.37 -10.91 -2.38
N GLU A 707 -38.04 -9.93 -1.78
CA GLU A 707 -39.40 -9.55 -2.17
C GLU A 707 -39.31 -8.83 -3.53
N GLY A 708 -40.19 -9.21 -4.45
CA GLY A 708 -40.25 -8.67 -5.80
C GLY A 708 -40.93 -7.31 -5.90
#